data_AF-A0A9D6L4Q6-F1
#
_entry.id   AF-A0A9D6L4Q6-F1
#
_cell.length_a   1.000
_cell.length_b   1.000
_cell.length_c   1.000
_cell.angle_alpha   90.00
_cell.angle_beta   90.00
_cell.angle_gamma   90.00
#
_symmetry.space_group_name_H-M   'P 1'
#
loop_
_entity.id
_entity.type
_entity.pdbx_description
1 polymer ?
#
loop_
_entity_poly.entity_id
_entity_poly.type
_entity_poly.pdbx_seq_one_letter_code
_entity_poly.pdbx_strand_id
1 'polypeptide(L)'
;MPEKTTPTVKETLEQGAAQANQEYMRRRITIDPITRLEGHGKIDVFLDEAGEVERAYFQVPELRGFERFAQGRLAEDMPQITSRICGVCPTAHHMASTKALDDLFKVDPPPVAKKIRELIYSTFMTEDHALHFYFLGGPDFVVGPDAPAAERNILGVIGKVGVEVGKKVIAMRRRLRELIALAGGKVVHPVLGLPGGVAKAFSPEMQKQFQDVAREAVEFAQFTLEVFENVVLKNSDYVNLILSDAYTHRTYYMGLVDAHNRVNFYDGKIRVVTPDGQEWKQFRAQEYLEFIAEHVEPWSYVKFCYLKPGGWKGFTEGPESGIYSVAPMARLNVADGMATPLAQAAYEKFFAALGGKPVHHTLANHWARVVELLNAAERMKELAEDPELTDPHVRTLPSEKPKEGVGVVEAPRGTLIHHYQTDERGVITKANLIVATQNNAARMAMSVEKAAKGLITRGQVPDGVLNKIEMAFRAYDPCHACATHSLPGSMPLILRVLDHNGEPVAALKRDLDGSVRRSVVETAETGFYLLELLLDCESLLVVDTIVSGKFPPGTVRLLREEDVATIPGSSPHYVGLFEALTLGRALMLSVPERLTLIVVEAADCFTVGGEMHPAVTAAVPAVIEFARETLRAPDPGVGAFAGGMPCAWRYPDVS
;
A
#
# COMPACT_ATOMS: atom_id res chain seq x y z
N MET A 1 -47.73 -2.59 -42.78
CA MET A 1 -47.20 -2.87 -41.44
C MET A 1 -45.80 -3.43 -41.64
N PRO A 2 -44.72 -2.83 -41.13
CA PRO A 2 -43.40 -3.42 -41.29
C PRO A 2 -43.29 -4.66 -40.40
N GLU A 3 -42.84 -5.77 -40.98
CA GLU A 3 -42.53 -7.02 -40.29
C GLU A 3 -41.47 -6.76 -39.20
N LYS A 4 -41.80 -7.09 -37.96
CA LYS A 4 -40.80 -7.15 -36.89
C LYS A 4 -39.97 -8.42 -37.11
N THR A 5 -38.78 -8.25 -37.70
CA THR A 5 -37.75 -9.29 -37.75
C THR A 5 -37.46 -9.79 -36.33
N THR A 6 -37.65 -11.08 -36.13
CA THR A 6 -37.39 -11.75 -34.85
C THR A 6 -35.87 -11.79 -34.62
N PRO A 7 -35.36 -11.34 -33.46
CA PRO A 7 -33.92 -11.32 -33.21
C PRO A 7 -33.36 -12.74 -33.30
N THR A 8 -32.16 -12.86 -33.88
CA THR A 8 -31.45 -14.12 -33.97
C THR A 8 -31.05 -14.63 -32.57
N VAL A 9 -30.78 -15.93 -32.45
CA VAL A 9 -30.32 -16.53 -31.17
C VAL A 9 -29.07 -15.84 -30.64
N LYS A 10 -28.16 -15.43 -31.52
CA LYS A 10 -26.94 -14.68 -31.16
C LYS A 10 -27.26 -13.30 -30.61
N GLU A 11 -28.13 -12.53 -31.27
CA GLU A 11 -28.56 -11.20 -30.80
C GLU A 11 -29.31 -11.29 -29.47
N THR A 12 -30.10 -12.36 -29.27
CA THR A 12 -30.82 -12.60 -28.00
C THR A 12 -29.84 -12.93 -26.87
N LEU A 13 -28.79 -13.73 -27.14
CA LEU A 13 -27.73 -14.03 -26.18
C LEU A 13 -26.87 -12.80 -25.86
N GLU A 14 -26.51 -12.00 -26.86
CA GLU A 14 -25.76 -10.75 -26.68
C GLU A 14 -26.58 -9.71 -25.92
N GLN A 15 -27.87 -9.59 -26.19
CA GLN A 15 -28.79 -8.74 -25.41
C GLN A 15 -28.96 -9.24 -23.98
N GLY A 16 -29.09 -10.54 -23.78
CA GLY A 16 -29.14 -11.16 -22.44
C GLY A 16 -27.85 -10.93 -21.66
N ALA A 17 -26.69 -11.09 -22.30
CA ALA A 17 -25.39 -10.81 -21.70
C ALA A 17 -25.19 -9.32 -21.39
N ALA A 18 -25.64 -8.42 -22.27
CA ALA A 18 -25.58 -6.98 -22.05
C ALA A 18 -26.51 -6.55 -20.89
N GLN A 19 -27.73 -7.09 -20.81
CA GLN A 19 -28.64 -6.86 -19.68
C GLN A 19 -28.09 -7.41 -18.38
N ALA A 20 -27.59 -8.65 -18.38
CA ALA A 20 -26.97 -9.26 -17.20
C ALA A 20 -25.74 -8.46 -16.73
N ASN A 21 -24.90 -7.98 -17.65
CA ASN A 21 -23.76 -7.12 -17.33
C ASN A 21 -24.20 -5.75 -16.80
N GLN A 22 -25.23 -5.15 -17.37
CA GLN A 22 -25.75 -3.86 -16.93
C GLN A 22 -26.44 -3.96 -15.56
N GLU A 23 -27.09 -5.08 -15.28
CA GLU A 23 -27.68 -5.41 -13.99
C GLU A 23 -26.61 -5.74 -12.93
N TYR A 24 -25.58 -6.51 -13.30
CA TYR A 24 -24.40 -6.77 -12.46
C TYR A 24 -23.66 -5.49 -12.10
N MET A 25 -23.44 -4.58 -13.05
CA MET A 25 -22.81 -3.28 -12.79
C MET A 25 -23.70 -2.36 -11.94
N ARG A 26 -25.03 -2.49 -11.99
CA ARG A 26 -25.95 -1.80 -11.06
C ARG A 26 -25.89 -2.36 -9.64
N ARG A 27 -25.46 -3.61 -9.47
CA ARG A 27 -25.33 -4.30 -8.18
C ARG A 27 -23.91 -4.22 -7.58
N ARG A 28 -23.00 -3.45 -8.18
CA ARG A 28 -21.64 -3.26 -7.68
C ARG A 28 -21.33 -1.77 -7.45
N ILE A 29 -20.85 -1.46 -6.26
CA ILE A 29 -20.33 -0.13 -5.89
C ILE A 29 -18.83 -0.26 -5.63
N THR A 30 -18.03 0.63 -6.20
CA THR A 30 -16.58 0.61 -6.07
C THR A 30 -16.07 1.93 -5.50
N ILE A 31 -15.20 1.86 -4.50
CA ILE A 31 -14.40 2.98 -3.98
C ILE A 31 -12.95 2.70 -4.34
N ASP A 32 -12.46 3.38 -5.38
CA ASP A 32 -11.10 3.19 -5.92
C ASP A 32 -10.55 4.51 -6.49
N PRO A 33 -9.44 5.04 -5.98
CA PRO A 33 -8.74 4.58 -4.78
C PRO A 33 -9.51 4.94 -3.50
N ILE A 34 -9.32 4.17 -2.43
CA ILE A 34 -9.64 4.67 -1.08
C ILE A 34 -8.65 5.78 -0.70
N THR A 35 -9.08 6.73 0.14
CA THR A 35 -8.34 7.99 0.36
C THR A 35 -7.96 8.23 1.82
N ARG A 36 -6.97 9.12 2.03
CA ARG A 36 -6.43 9.53 3.35
C ARG A 36 -5.85 8.37 4.16
N LEU A 37 -5.01 7.60 3.51
CA LEU A 37 -4.19 6.53 4.08
C LEU A 37 -2.80 6.55 3.48
N GLU A 38 -1.92 5.70 4.02
CA GLU A 38 -0.64 5.37 3.38
C GLU A 38 -0.81 4.09 2.54
N GLY A 39 -0.31 4.11 1.31
CA GLY A 39 -0.41 3.02 0.34
C GLY A 39 -1.72 3.00 -0.45
N HIS A 40 -1.94 1.91 -1.20
CA HIS A 40 -3.10 1.76 -2.08
C HIS A 40 -4.13 0.78 -1.51
N GLY A 41 -5.40 1.04 -1.77
CA GLY A 41 -6.47 0.12 -1.42
C GLY A 41 -7.75 0.42 -2.18
N LYS A 42 -8.66 -0.54 -2.17
CA LYS A 42 -9.93 -0.51 -2.90
C LYS A 42 -11.02 -1.18 -2.09
N ILE A 43 -12.25 -0.68 -2.20
CA ILE A 43 -13.44 -1.35 -1.66
C ILE A 43 -14.39 -1.68 -2.80
N ASP A 44 -14.82 -2.93 -2.88
CA ASP A 44 -15.92 -3.36 -3.74
C ASP A 44 -17.09 -3.84 -2.87
N VAL A 45 -18.28 -3.30 -3.10
CA VAL A 45 -19.52 -3.67 -2.42
C VAL A 45 -20.47 -4.28 -3.45
N PHE A 46 -21.00 -5.46 -3.13
CA PHE A 46 -21.94 -6.21 -3.96
C PHE A 46 -23.31 -6.20 -3.29
N LEU A 47 -24.34 -5.90 -4.09
CA LEU A 47 -25.73 -5.79 -3.67
C LEU A 47 -26.56 -6.97 -4.17
N ASP A 48 -27.54 -7.37 -3.36
CA ASP A 48 -28.57 -8.34 -3.77
C ASP A 48 -29.65 -7.68 -4.65
N GLU A 49 -30.69 -8.45 -5.00
CA GLU A 49 -31.79 -7.96 -5.85
C GLU A 49 -32.66 -6.89 -5.16
N ALA A 50 -32.67 -6.87 -3.83
CA ALA A 50 -33.37 -5.85 -3.05
C ALA A 50 -32.55 -4.56 -2.90
N GLY A 51 -31.29 -4.57 -3.34
CA GLY A 51 -30.34 -3.47 -3.18
C GLY A 51 -29.70 -3.42 -1.80
N GLU A 52 -29.78 -4.49 -1.02
CA GLU A 52 -29.08 -4.64 0.26
C GLU A 52 -27.68 -5.19 0.05
N VAL A 53 -26.74 -4.88 0.94
CA VAL A 53 -25.35 -5.33 0.79
C VAL A 53 -25.22 -6.82 1.10
N GLU A 54 -24.90 -7.61 0.08
CA GLU A 54 -24.57 -9.02 0.21
C GLU A 54 -23.17 -9.20 0.80
N ARG A 55 -22.19 -8.51 0.20
CA ARG A 55 -20.76 -8.62 0.56
C ARG A 55 -19.99 -7.34 0.27
N ALA A 56 -18.97 -7.05 1.07
CA ALA A 56 -17.96 -6.06 0.73
C ALA A 56 -16.56 -6.65 0.85
N TYR A 57 -15.65 -6.21 -0.02
CA TYR A 57 -14.26 -6.65 -0.05
C TYR A 57 -13.33 -5.46 0.12
N PHE A 58 -12.37 -5.61 1.03
CA PHE A 58 -11.33 -4.62 1.29
C PHE A 58 -9.99 -5.08 0.71
N GLN A 59 -9.64 -4.56 -0.46
CA GLN A 59 -8.54 -5.07 -1.26
C GLN A 59 -7.31 -4.18 -1.13
N VAL A 60 -6.14 -4.80 -0.97
CA VAL A 60 -4.84 -4.14 -1.05
C VAL A 60 -4.13 -4.67 -2.31
N PRO A 61 -4.03 -3.87 -3.38
CA PRO A 61 -3.56 -4.33 -4.70
C PRO A 61 -2.04 -4.20 -4.90
N GLU A 62 -1.28 -3.87 -3.85
CA GLU A 62 0.16 -3.66 -3.91
C GLU A 62 0.93 -4.84 -3.31
N LEU A 63 2.12 -5.17 -3.82
CA LEU A 63 3.02 -6.19 -3.25
C LEU A 63 4.48 -5.84 -3.55
N ARG A 64 5.35 -5.85 -2.52
CA ARG A 64 6.77 -5.47 -2.65
C ARG A 64 7.79 -6.59 -2.40
N GLY A 65 7.42 -7.68 -1.74
CA GLY A 65 8.26 -8.89 -1.60
C GLY A 65 9.55 -8.75 -0.77
N PHE A 66 9.52 -7.97 0.33
CA PHE A 66 10.68 -7.69 1.18
C PHE A 66 11.39 -8.91 1.76
N GLU A 67 10.63 -9.89 2.21
CA GLU A 67 11.18 -11.11 2.81
C GLU A 67 11.98 -11.95 1.82
N ARG A 68 11.63 -11.87 0.53
CA ARG A 68 12.34 -12.59 -0.54
C ARG A 68 13.56 -11.84 -1.00
N PHE A 69 13.47 -10.54 -1.26
CA PHE A 69 14.66 -9.80 -1.66
C PHE A 69 15.74 -9.82 -0.55
N ALA A 70 15.33 -9.94 0.73
CA ALA A 70 16.25 -9.91 1.87
C ALA A 70 17.21 -11.10 1.85
N GLN A 71 16.82 -12.23 1.25
CA GLN A 71 17.66 -13.42 1.16
C GLN A 71 18.93 -13.10 0.34
N GLY A 72 20.09 -13.45 0.89
CA GLY A 72 21.39 -13.12 0.31
C GLY A 72 21.94 -11.74 0.67
N ARG A 73 21.20 -10.92 1.42
CA ARG A 73 21.70 -9.64 1.98
C ARG A 73 22.39 -9.86 3.31
N LEU A 74 23.27 -8.94 3.67
CA LEU A 74 23.86 -8.89 5.00
C LEU A 74 22.79 -8.44 6.01
N ALA A 75 22.73 -9.10 7.16
CA ALA A 75 21.73 -8.80 8.18
C ALA A 75 21.86 -7.36 8.71
N GLU A 76 23.09 -6.84 8.82
CA GLU A 76 23.37 -5.46 9.22
C GLU A 76 22.80 -4.39 8.27
N ASP A 77 22.51 -4.74 7.00
CA ASP A 77 21.86 -3.82 6.06
C ASP A 77 20.34 -3.71 6.32
N MET A 78 19.77 -4.67 7.04
CA MET A 78 18.32 -4.79 7.20
C MET A 78 17.65 -3.55 7.80
N PRO A 79 18.19 -2.88 8.85
CA PRO A 79 17.59 -1.65 9.37
C PRO A 79 17.52 -0.52 8.34
N GLN A 80 18.42 -0.49 7.36
CA GLN A 80 18.34 0.43 6.23
C GLN A 80 17.32 -0.04 5.22
N ILE A 81 17.44 -1.28 4.77
CA ILE A 81 16.55 -1.87 3.78
C ILE A 81 15.07 -1.80 4.23
N THR A 82 14.73 -2.33 5.41
CA THR A 82 13.34 -2.45 5.86
C THR A 82 12.72 -1.10 6.20
N SER A 83 13.51 -0.08 6.51
CA SER A 83 12.96 1.27 6.67
C SER A 83 12.37 1.82 5.37
N ARG A 84 12.67 1.23 4.20
CA ARG A 84 12.06 1.60 2.89
C ARG A 84 10.75 0.86 2.60
N ILE A 85 10.27 0.01 3.52
CA ILE A 85 8.93 -0.57 3.43
C ILE A 85 7.87 0.52 3.39
N CYS A 86 8.06 1.59 4.15
CA CYS A 86 7.09 2.68 4.28
C CYS A 86 7.78 4.04 4.49
N GLY A 87 7.19 5.09 3.91
CA GLY A 87 7.65 6.47 4.10
C GLY A 87 7.16 7.15 5.39
N VAL A 88 6.15 6.58 6.07
CA VAL A 88 5.52 7.16 7.27
C VAL A 88 6.06 6.53 8.55
N CYS A 89 6.24 5.20 8.62
CA CYS A 89 6.80 4.52 9.79
C CYS A 89 8.21 3.89 9.59
N PRO A 90 9.15 4.56 8.89
CA PRO A 90 10.48 3.99 8.66
C PRO A 90 11.25 3.77 9.96
N THR A 91 10.99 4.58 10.99
CA THR A 91 11.59 4.45 12.33
C THR A 91 11.15 3.17 13.03
N ALA A 92 9.89 2.74 12.84
CA ALA A 92 9.39 1.49 13.39
C ALA A 92 10.15 0.28 12.82
N HIS A 93 10.26 0.21 11.49
CA HIS A 93 11.00 -0.86 10.83
C HIS A 93 12.49 -0.82 11.14
N HIS A 94 13.09 0.36 11.21
CA HIS A 94 14.49 0.51 11.60
C HIS A 94 14.72 -0.02 13.03
N MET A 95 13.83 0.31 13.96
CA MET A 95 13.94 -0.13 15.35
C MET A 95 13.70 -1.63 15.51
N ALA A 96 12.63 -2.16 14.91
CA ALA A 96 12.32 -3.59 14.90
C ALA A 96 13.48 -4.41 14.33
N SER A 97 14.01 -3.97 13.18
CA SER A 97 15.16 -4.61 12.56
C SER A 97 16.41 -4.51 13.43
N THR A 98 16.67 -3.37 14.08
CA THR A 98 17.83 -3.20 14.97
C THR A 98 17.74 -4.15 16.17
N LYS A 99 16.56 -4.25 16.81
CA LYS A 99 16.33 -5.20 17.92
C LYS A 99 16.47 -6.66 17.45
N ALA A 100 16.03 -6.97 16.23
CA ALA A 100 16.23 -8.29 15.65
C ALA A 100 17.72 -8.61 15.49
N LEU A 101 18.56 -7.62 15.16
CA LEU A 101 20.01 -7.79 15.10
C LEU A 101 20.64 -7.95 16.48
N ASP A 102 20.19 -7.23 17.49
CA ASP A 102 20.68 -7.43 18.86
C ASP A 102 20.46 -8.88 19.32
N ASP A 103 19.26 -9.43 19.07
CA ASP A 103 18.96 -10.83 19.33
C ASP A 103 19.76 -11.76 18.42
N LEU A 104 19.88 -11.46 17.12
CA LEU A 104 20.63 -12.28 16.14
C LEU A 104 22.08 -12.49 16.58
N PHE A 105 22.75 -11.43 17.02
CA PHE A 105 24.14 -11.44 17.48
C PHE A 105 24.28 -11.63 19.00
N LYS A 106 23.19 -11.96 19.71
CA LYS A 106 23.16 -12.23 21.16
C LYS A 106 23.88 -11.16 21.99
N VAL A 107 23.70 -9.90 21.61
CA VAL A 107 24.34 -8.75 22.25
C VAL A 107 23.30 -7.91 22.97
N ASP A 108 23.54 -7.61 24.24
CA ASP A 108 22.70 -6.69 25.00
C ASP A 108 23.21 -5.24 24.84
N PRO A 109 22.39 -4.31 24.34
CA PRO A 109 22.78 -2.90 24.26
C PRO A 109 22.95 -2.29 25.66
N PRO A 110 23.90 -1.35 25.85
CA PRO A 110 24.03 -0.61 27.10
C PRO A 110 22.74 0.12 27.49
N PRO A 111 22.48 0.37 28.79
CA PRO A 111 21.28 1.08 29.24
C PRO A 111 21.05 2.42 28.53
N VAL A 112 22.08 3.24 28.35
CA VAL A 112 21.99 4.51 27.62
C VAL A 112 21.55 4.32 26.16
N ALA A 113 21.99 3.24 25.48
CA ALA A 113 21.59 2.97 24.11
C ALA A 113 20.10 2.61 24.02
N LYS A 114 19.59 1.84 24.98
CA LYS A 114 18.15 1.52 25.09
C LYS A 114 17.33 2.80 25.33
N LYS A 115 17.78 3.68 26.23
CA LYS A 115 17.15 4.98 26.51
C LYS A 115 17.13 5.89 25.26
N ILE A 116 18.24 6.00 24.53
CA ILE A 116 18.32 6.78 23.29
C ILE A 116 17.33 6.24 22.25
N ARG A 117 17.31 4.92 22.05
CA ARG A 117 16.39 4.29 21.12
C ARG A 117 14.94 4.54 21.50
N GLU A 118 14.58 4.35 22.77
CA GLU A 118 13.23 4.60 23.28
C GLU A 118 12.84 6.08 23.17
N LEU A 119 13.75 7.01 23.48
CA LEU A 119 13.50 8.45 23.36
C LEU A 119 13.12 8.83 21.92
N ILE A 120 13.92 8.39 20.95
CA ILE A 120 13.68 8.64 19.52
C ILE A 120 12.38 7.95 19.08
N TYR A 121 12.11 6.75 19.62
CA TYR A 121 10.88 6.02 19.35
C TYR A 121 9.64 6.77 19.87
N SER A 122 9.69 7.30 21.10
CA SER A 122 8.64 8.13 21.69
C SER A 122 8.44 9.42 20.91
N THR A 123 9.52 10.11 20.49
CA THR A 123 9.42 11.29 19.61
C THR A 123 8.72 10.96 18.28
N PHE A 124 9.05 9.81 17.68
CA PHE A 124 8.38 9.31 16.47
C PHE A 124 6.91 8.97 16.71
N MET A 125 6.56 8.29 17.80
CA MET A 125 5.17 7.98 18.15
C MET A 125 4.34 9.26 18.36
N THR A 126 4.89 10.28 19.01
CA THR A 126 4.22 11.59 19.17
C THR A 126 3.98 12.25 17.82
N GLU A 127 4.94 12.21 16.89
CA GLU A 127 4.80 12.80 15.54
C GLU A 127 3.78 12.06 14.68
N ASP A 128 3.82 10.73 14.65
CA ASP A 128 2.95 9.90 13.79
C ASP A 128 1.49 9.98 14.26
N HIS A 129 1.24 9.88 15.57
CA HIS A 129 -0.12 10.00 16.10
C HIS A 129 -0.72 11.39 15.84
N ALA A 130 0.09 12.44 15.94
CA ALA A 130 -0.34 13.80 15.58
C ALA A 130 -0.63 13.92 14.08
N LEU A 131 0.23 13.32 13.23
CA LEU A 131 0.04 13.28 11.79
C LEU A 131 -1.29 12.60 11.43
N HIS A 132 -1.56 11.40 11.95
CA HIS A 132 -2.81 10.72 11.63
C HIS A 132 -4.02 11.51 12.11
N PHE A 133 -4.00 11.99 13.36
CA PHE A 133 -5.14 12.72 13.91
C PHE A 133 -5.46 13.98 13.09
N TYR A 134 -4.48 14.82 12.77
CA TYR A 134 -4.78 16.08 12.10
C TYR A 134 -4.91 15.98 10.57
N PHE A 135 -4.17 15.06 9.92
CA PHE A 135 -4.08 15.02 8.45
C PHE A 135 -4.91 13.91 7.80
N LEU A 136 -5.15 12.81 8.51
CA LEU A 136 -5.74 11.60 7.92
C LEU A 136 -7.12 11.30 8.49
N GLY A 137 -7.18 10.84 9.75
CA GLY A 137 -8.42 10.36 10.37
C GLY A 137 -9.27 11.44 11.02
N GLY A 138 -8.68 12.46 11.63
CA GLY A 138 -9.45 13.51 12.30
C GLY A 138 -10.31 14.41 11.39
N PRO A 139 -10.00 14.64 10.09
CA PRO A 139 -10.94 15.33 9.20
C PRO A 139 -12.36 14.74 9.20
N ASP A 140 -12.51 13.43 9.41
CA ASP A 140 -13.82 12.77 9.48
C ASP A 140 -14.69 13.26 10.65
N PHE A 141 -14.09 13.73 11.75
CA PHE A 141 -14.81 14.27 12.90
C PHE A 141 -14.72 15.78 12.99
N VAL A 142 -13.53 16.35 12.73
CA VAL A 142 -13.29 17.78 12.89
C VAL A 142 -14.00 18.60 11.82
N VAL A 143 -14.00 18.12 10.57
CA VAL A 143 -14.75 18.75 9.47
C VAL A 143 -16.17 18.19 9.44
N GLY A 144 -16.28 16.87 9.60
CA GLY A 144 -17.52 16.14 9.73
C GLY A 144 -17.69 15.08 8.64
N PRO A 145 -18.38 13.97 8.94
CA PRO A 145 -18.44 12.81 8.06
C PRO A 145 -19.24 13.09 6.78
N ASP A 146 -20.22 13.99 6.86
CA ASP A 146 -21.11 14.39 5.77
C ASP A 146 -20.67 15.69 5.07
N ALA A 147 -19.50 16.25 5.44
CA ALA A 147 -18.98 17.45 4.79
C ALA A 147 -18.55 17.16 3.33
N PRO A 148 -18.56 18.17 2.44
CA PRO A 148 -18.12 18.01 1.05
C PRO A 148 -16.71 17.42 0.95
N ALA A 149 -16.48 16.53 -0.02
CA ALA A 149 -15.17 15.88 -0.19
C ALA A 149 -14.01 16.88 -0.33
N ALA A 150 -14.25 18.02 -1.01
CA ALA A 150 -13.28 19.10 -1.17
C ALA A 150 -12.86 19.78 0.15
N GLU A 151 -13.66 19.66 1.20
CA GLU A 151 -13.38 20.22 2.53
C GLU A 151 -12.83 19.17 3.52
N ARG A 152 -13.12 17.87 3.33
CA ARG A 152 -12.69 16.78 4.24
C ARG A 152 -11.21 16.41 4.10
N ASN A 153 -10.35 17.37 4.36
CA ASN A 153 -8.90 17.25 4.32
C ASN A 153 -8.28 18.23 5.33
N ILE A 154 -6.95 18.29 5.35
CA ILE A 154 -6.20 19.15 6.27
C ILE A 154 -6.58 20.63 6.16
N LEU A 155 -6.96 21.14 4.98
CA LEU A 155 -7.36 22.54 4.81
C LEU A 155 -8.70 22.82 5.49
N GLY A 156 -9.66 21.89 5.41
CA GLY A 156 -10.91 22.01 6.13
C GLY A 156 -10.73 21.89 7.65
N VAL A 157 -9.80 21.05 8.11
CA VAL A 157 -9.42 21.00 9.53
C VAL A 157 -8.96 22.39 9.97
N ILE A 158 -8.01 23.00 9.25
CA ILE A 158 -7.53 24.37 9.53
C ILE A 158 -8.68 25.39 9.47
N GLY A 159 -9.61 25.24 8.52
CA GLY A 159 -10.80 26.09 8.43
C GLY A 159 -11.71 26.00 9.67
N LYS A 160 -11.82 24.82 10.28
CA LYS A 160 -12.65 24.57 11.48
C LYS A 160 -11.95 24.96 12.78
N VAL A 161 -10.66 24.61 12.94
CA VAL A 161 -9.92 24.85 14.19
C VAL A 161 -9.18 26.19 14.22
N GLY A 162 -9.08 26.86 13.07
CA GLY A 162 -8.40 28.14 12.92
C GLY A 162 -6.93 28.03 12.51
N VAL A 163 -6.45 29.06 11.82
CA VAL A 163 -5.07 29.15 11.29
C VAL A 163 -4.02 29.04 12.40
N GLU A 164 -4.27 29.61 13.58
CA GLU A 164 -3.32 29.56 14.70
C GLU A 164 -3.13 28.14 15.24
N VAL A 165 -4.21 27.35 15.32
CA VAL A 165 -4.11 25.92 15.66
C VAL A 165 -3.36 25.16 14.57
N GLY A 166 -3.67 25.43 13.29
CA GLY A 166 -2.94 24.85 12.16
C GLY A 166 -1.44 25.09 12.22
N LYS A 167 -1.02 26.34 12.52
CA LYS A 167 0.39 26.71 12.72
C LYS A 167 1.01 25.94 13.89
N LYS A 168 0.30 25.79 15.02
CA LYS A 168 0.78 25.02 16.19
C LYS A 168 1.06 23.55 15.83
N VAL A 169 0.16 22.91 15.09
CA VAL A 169 0.30 21.52 14.62
C VAL A 169 1.53 21.38 13.71
N ILE A 170 1.66 22.24 12.70
CA ILE A 170 2.79 22.20 11.74
C ILE A 170 4.12 22.48 12.45
N ALA A 171 4.15 23.46 13.37
CA ALA A 171 5.35 23.83 14.13
C ALA A 171 5.81 22.68 15.05
N MET A 172 4.89 22.05 15.78
CA MET A 172 5.23 20.92 16.64
C MET A 172 5.79 19.75 15.82
N ARG A 173 5.11 19.39 14.73
CA ARG A 173 5.59 18.34 13.82
C ARG A 173 6.97 18.63 13.26
N ARG A 174 7.24 19.88 12.86
CA ARG A 174 8.57 20.29 12.39
C ARG A 174 9.63 20.05 13.46
N ARG A 175 9.40 20.50 14.70
CA ARG A 175 10.36 20.39 15.81
C ARG A 175 10.63 18.93 16.18
N LEU A 176 9.60 18.08 16.24
CA LEU A 176 9.76 16.64 16.47
C LEU A 176 10.62 16.00 15.37
N ARG A 177 10.40 16.37 14.11
CA ARG A 177 11.18 15.88 12.96
C ARG A 177 12.63 16.37 12.96
N GLU A 178 12.87 17.60 13.39
CA GLU A 178 14.22 18.15 13.57
C GLU A 178 14.99 17.34 14.64
N LEU A 179 14.35 16.95 15.74
CA LEU A 179 14.95 16.08 16.75
C LEU A 179 15.23 14.66 16.23
N ILE A 180 14.29 14.06 15.49
CA ILE A 180 14.51 12.75 14.85
C ILE A 180 15.68 12.83 13.86
N ALA A 181 15.81 13.89 13.09
CA ALA A 181 16.95 14.07 12.19
C ALA A 181 18.27 14.27 12.97
N LEU A 182 18.24 15.05 14.05
CA LEU A 182 19.41 15.36 14.88
C LEU A 182 20.02 14.10 15.52
N ALA A 183 19.17 13.23 16.07
CA ALA A 183 19.62 12.01 16.74
C ALA A 183 19.68 10.80 15.80
N GLY A 184 18.72 10.70 14.87
CA GLY A 184 18.57 9.60 13.92
C GLY A 184 19.38 9.72 12.63
N GLY A 185 20.02 10.88 12.40
CA GLY A 185 20.76 11.23 11.17
C GLY A 185 19.88 11.63 9.99
N LYS A 186 18.68 11.07 9.89
CA LYS A 186 17.65 11.43 8.89
C LYS A 186 16.27 11.37 9.53
N VAL A 187 15.40 12.29 9.12
CA VAL A 187 14.00 12.31 9.55
C VAL A 187 13.23 11.09 9.05
N VAL A 188 13.42 10.73 7.78
CA VAL A 188 12.85 9.55 7.15
C VAL A 188 14.01 8.59 6.85
N HIS A 189 13.82 7.31 7.18
CA HIS A 189 14.85 6.26 7.09
C HIS A 189 16.08 6.55 7.98
N PRO A 190 15.92 6.50 9.31
CA PRO A 190 17.01 6.78 10.24
C PRO A 190 18.17 5.78 10.10
N VAL A 191 19.35 6.18 10.58
CA VAL A 191 20.62 5.41 10.53
C VAL A 191 21.23 5.20 11.91
N LEU A 192 20.43 5.36 12.96
CA LEU A 192 20.84 5.34 14.38
C LEU A 192 21.23 3.94 14.86
N GLY A 193 20.36 2.96 14.64
CA GLY A 193 20.38 1.65 15.25
C GLY A 193 21.48 0.78 14.65
N LEU A 194 22.30 0.21 15.52
CA LEU A 194 23.34 -0.76 15.19
C LEU A 194 23.20 -1.97 16.11
N PRO A 195 23.68 -3.16 15.69
CA PRO A 195 23.80 -4.29 16.61
C PRO A 195 24.60 -3.89 17.85
N GLY A 196 23.98 -4.10 19.01
CA GLY A 196 24.50 -3.81 20.34
C GLY A 196 24.40 -2.35 20.79
N GLY A 197 23.71 -1.47 20.06
CA GLY A 197 23.48 -0.10 20.54
C GLY A 197 23.07 0.93 19.48
N VAL A 198 23.63 2.12 19.58
CA VAL A 198 23.37 3.24 18.65
C VAL A 198 24.68 3.80 18.08
N ALA A 199 24.58 4.46 16.94
CA ALA A 199 25.74 4.99 16.21
C ALA A 199 26.39 6.21 16.87
N LYS A 200 25.65 6.97 17.68
CA LYS A 200 26.12 8.24 18.26
C LYS A 200 25.58 8.45 19.67
N ALA A 201 26.44 8.96 20.57
CA ALA A 201 26.07 9.40 21.90
C ALA A 201 25.40 10.78 21.90
N PHE A 202 24.54 11.05 22.86
CA PHE A 202 23.91 12.35 23.03
C PHE A 202 24.91 13.32 23.68
N SER A 203 24.98 14.54 23.16
CA SER A 203 25.68 15.63 23.87
C SER A 203 24.74 16.32 24.85
N PRO A 204 25.25 17.03 25.87
CA PRO A 204 24.43 17.85 26.75
C PRO A 204 23.57 18.87 26.00
N GLU A 205 24.07 19.43 24.89
CA GLU A 205 23.32 20.38 24.06
C GLU A 205 22.18 19.70 23.30
N MET A 206 22.42 18.50 22.78
CA MET A 206 21.37 17.69 22.16
C MET A 206 20.30 17.31 23.18
N GLN A 207 20.69 16.83 24.36
CA GLN A 207 19.76 16.53 25.44
C GLN A 207 18.90 17.74 25.80
N LYS A 208 19.52 18.92 25.93
CA LYS A 208 18.80 20.17 26.23
C LYS A 208 17.74 20.50 25.18
N GLN A 209 18.04 20.34 23.90
CA GLN A 209 17.06 20.53 22.81
C GLN A 209 15.88 19.55 22.93
N PHE A 210 16.14 18.28 23.26
CA PHE A 210 15.08 17.30 23.52
C PHE A 210 14.22 17.69 24.71
N GLN A 211 14.81 18.13 25.83
CA GLN A 211 14.08 18.58 27.01
C GLN A 211 13.14 19.75 26.70
N ASP A 212 13.62 20.72 25.93
CA ASP A 212 12.85 21.92 25.61
C ASP A 212 11.64 21.59 24.72
N VAL A 213 11.83 20.78 23.68
CA VAL A 213 10.73 20.33 22.80
C VAL A 213 9.80 19.35 23.51
N ALA A 214 10.30 18.46 24.38
CA ALA A 214 9.47 17.47 25.05
C ALA A 214 8.44 18.12 25.99
N ARG A 215 8.81 19.19 26.70
CA ARG A 215 7.86 19.95 27.53
C ARG A 215 6.72 20.51 26.68
N GLU A 216 7.05 21.11 25.54
CA GLU A 216 6.04 21.63 24.62
C GLU A 216 5.21 20.53 23.96
N ALA A 217 5.80 19.36 23.70
CA ALA A 217 5.10 18.21 23.15
C ALA A 217 4.01 17.70 24.11
N VAL A 218 4.27 17.71 25.43
CA VAL A 218 3.26 17.37 26.45
C VAL A 218 2.13 18.40 26.49
N GLU A 219 2.44 19.70 26.38
CA GLU A 219 1.41 20.76 26.27
C GLU A 219 0.59 20.62 24.98
N PHE A 220 1.25 20.29 23.86
CA PHE A 220 0.59 20.03 22.59
C PHE A 220 -0.32 18.79 22.64
N ALA A 221 0.11 17.74 23.35
CA ALA A 221 -0.66 16.53 23.53
C ALA A 221 -1.95 16.77 24.32
N GLN A 222 -1.85 17.50 25.43
CA GLN A 222 -3.02 17.91 26.22
C GLN A 222 -3.96 18.79 25.40
N PHE A 223 -3.42 19.72 24.62
CA PHE A 223 -4.21 20.52 23.68
C PHE A 223 -4.94 19.65 22.63
N THR A 224 -4.28 18.63 22.09
CA THR A 224 -4.90 17.69 21.14
C THR A 224 -6.05 16.92 21.80
N LEU A 225 -5.86 16.48 23.04
CA LEU A 225 -6.92 15.84 23.83
C LEU A 225 -8.10 16.77 24.05
N GLU A 226 -7.86 18.04 24.42
CA GLU A 226 -8.90 19.05 24.56
C GLU A 226 -9.67 19.28 23.24
N VAL A 227 -8.97 19.34 22.10
CA VAL A 227 -9.61 19.44 20.78
C VAL A 227 -10.51 18.23 20.53
N PHE A 228 -10.03 17.01 20.82
CA PHE A 228 -10.84 15.81 20.67
C PHE A 228 -12.10 15.86 21.55
N GLU A 229 -11.96 16.25 22.81
CA GLU A 229 -13.09 16.37 23.73
C GLU A 229 -14.11 17.40 23.25
N ASN A 230 -13.65 18.57 22.82
CA ASN A 230 -14.51 19.68 22.43
C ASN A 230 -15.21 19.46 21.09
N VAL A 231 -14.54 18.83 20.13
CA VAL A 231 -15.05 18.66 18.76
C VAL A 231 -15.76 17.32 18.59
N VAL A 232 -15.24 16.26 19.21
CA VAL A 232 -15.76 14.90 19.04
C VAL A 232 -16.73 14.55 20.16
N LEU A 233 -16.30 14.59 21.42
CA LEU A 233 -17.10 14.06 22.53
C LEU A 233 -18.29 14.93 22.93
N LYS A 234 -18.23 16.25 22.69
CA LYS A 234 -19.39 17.14 22.91
C LYS A 234 -20.46 17.04 21.81
N ASN A 235 -20.14 16.41 20.67
CA ASN A 235 -21.11 16.20 19.60
C ASN A 235 -21.79 14.84 19.78
N SER A 236 -23.06 14.85 20.19
CA SER A 236 -23.85 13.63 20.42
C SER A 236 -23.95 12.75 19.19
N ASP A 237 -23.98 13.32 17.98
CA ASP A 237 -24.09 12.55 16.74
C ASP A 237 -22.81 11.74 16.48
N TYR A 238 -21.66 12.32 16.80
CA TYR A 238 -20.37 11.63 16.69
C TYR A 238 -20.22 10.55 17.75
N VAL A 239 -20.65 10.81 18.99
CA VAL A 239 -20.67 9.80 20.05
C VAL A 239 -21.60 8.65 19.66
N ASN A 240 -22.80 8.94 19.15
CA ASN A 240 -23.73 7.92 18.67
C ASN A 240 -23.13 7.10 17.51
N LEU A 241 -22.41 7.74 16.59
CA LEU A 241 -21.71 7.06 15.50
C LEU A 241 -20.61 6.12 16.04
N ILE A 242 -19.80 6.59 16.99
CA ILE A 242 -18.76 5.78 17.66
C ILE A 242 -19.37 4.54 18.32
N LEU A 243 -20.48 4.71 19.03
CA LEU A 243 -21.15 3.63 19.77
C LEU A 243 -21.99 2.69 18.89
N SER A 244 -22.19 3.02 17.62
CA SER A 244 -23.10 2.28 16.74
C SER A 244 -22.61 0.86 16.42
N ASP A 245 -23.54 -0.04 16.16
CA ASP A 245 -23.22 -1.43 15.82
C ASP A 245 -22.41 -1.54 14.51
N ALA A 246 -22.67 -0.65 13.55
CA ALA A 246 -21.96 -0.56 12.27
C ALA A 246 -20.43 -0.43 12.42
N TYR A 247 -19.95 0.11 13.55
CA TYR A 247 -18.53 0.26 13.86
C TYR A 247 -18.09 -0.54 15.08
N THR A 248 -18.83 -1.56 15.50
CA THR A 248 -18.49 -2.32 16.71
C THR A 248 -18.10 -3.75 16.37
N HIS A 249 -16.94 -4.19 16.91
CA HIS A 249 -16.48 -5.57 16.78
C HIS A 249 -15.93 -6.14 18.07
N ARG A 250 -16.34 -7.38 18.39
CA ARG A 250 -15.89 -8.13 19.57
C ARG A 250 -14.83 -9.17 19.19
N THR A 251 -13.59 -8.71 19.04
CA THR A 251 -12.43 -9.56 18.71
C THR A 251 -11.51 -9.71 19.91
N TYR A 252 -10.47 -10.53 19.75
CA TYR A 252 -9.31 -10.47 20.64
C TYR A 252 -8.56 -9.15 20.47
N TYR A 253 -7.70 -8.81 21.43
CA TYR A 253 -6.84 -7.63 21.39
C TYR A 253 -5.42 -8.02 21.73
N MET A 254 -4.45 -7.46 21.02
CA MET A 254 -3.03 -7.72 21.21
C MET A 254 -2.24 -6.42 21.30
N GLY A 255 -1.23 -6.41 22.16
CA GLY A 255 -0.28 -5.32 22.28
C GLY A 255 0.90 -5.65 23.19
N LEU A 256 1.99 -4.90 23.05
CA LEU A 256 3.15 -4.99 23.92
C LEU A 256 2.90 -4.30 25.26
N VAL A 257 3.32 -4.96 26.35
CA VAL A 257 3.23 -4.42 27.71
C VAL A 257 4.55 -4.58 28.47
N ASP A 258 4.82 -3.63 29.37
CA ASP A 258 5.99 -3.67 30.25
C ASP A 258 5.85 -4.71 31.39
N ALA A 259 6.83 -4.72 32.31
CA ALA A 259 6.84 -5.63 33.47
C ALA A 259 5.68 -5.40 34.46
N HIS A 260 4.98 -4.28 34.37
CA HIS A 260 3.80 -3.92 35.17
C HIS A 260 2.51 -3.99 34.34
N ASN A 261 2.54 -4.66 33.18
CA ASN A 261 1.47 -4.74 32.21
C ASN A 261 0.97 -3.39 31.69
N ARG A 262 1.77 -2.32 31.76
CA ARG A 262 1.40 -1.00 31.22
C ARG A 262 1.77 -0.90 29.74
N VAL A 263 1.09 -0.01 29.01
CA VAL A 263 1.36 0.24 27.59
C VAL A 263 2.84 0.58 27.38
N ASN A 264 3.54 -0.19 26.54
CA ASN A 264 4.91 0.08 26.15
C ASN A 264 5.07 -0.03 24.64
N PHE A 265 5.76 0.93 24.02
CA PHE A 265 5.94 0.93 22.58
C PHE A 265 7.24 0.29 22.10
N TYR A 266 8.23 0.22 22.98
CA TYR A 266 9.60 -0.11 22.61
C TYR A 266 10.00 -1.53 23.02
N ASP A 267 9.66 -1.97 24.24
CA ASP A 267 10.08 -3.27 24.76
C ASP A 267 9.08 -3.87 25.74
N GLY A 268 9.09 -5.20 25.88
CA GLY A 268 8.17 -5.91 26.76
C GLY A 268 7.75 -7.28 26.24
N LYS A 269 6.62 -7.77 26.76
CA LYS A 269 5.98 -9.01 26.29
C LYS A 269 4.73 -8.69 25.49
N ILE A 270 4.45 -9.52 24.48
CA ILE A 270 3.20 -9.45 23.74
C ILE A 270 2.11 -10.05 24.63
N ARG A 271 1.08 -9.26 24.94
CA ARG A 271 -0.09 -9.69 25.71
C ARG A 271 -1.32 -9.70 24.81
N VAL A 272 -2.13 -10.74 24.96
CA VAL A 272 -3.39 -10.91 24.23
C VAL A 272 -4.51 -11.10 25.25
N VAL A 273 -5.62 -10.39 25.06
CA VAL A 273 -6.84 -10.57 25.84
C VAL A 273 -8.00 -11.01 24.93
N THR A 274 -8.91 -11.77 25.52
CA THR A 274 -10.16 -12.23 24.90
C THR A 274 -11.13 -11.07 24.66
N PRO A 275 -12.22 -11.27 23.88
CA PRO A 275 -13.26 -10.25 23.70
C PRO A 275 -13.93 -9.80 25.00
N ASP A 276 -13.92 -10.60 26.06
CA ASP A 276 -14.43 -10.23 27.40
C ASP A 276 -13.34 -9.68 28.34
N GLY A 277 -12.11 -9.53 27.85
CA GLY A 277 -11.01 -8.87 28.57
C GLY A 277 -10.20 -9.76 29.50
N GLN A 278 -10.44 -11.08 29.47
CA GLN A 278 -9.61 -12.04 30.18
C GLN A 278 -8.27 -12.21 29.46
N GLU A 279 -7.19 -12.41 30.22
CA GLU A 279 -5.90 -12.71 29.61
C GLU A 279 -5.97 -14.07 28.90
N TRP A 280 -5.70 -14.05 27.59
CA TRP A 280 -5.60 -15.26 26.79
C TRP A 280 -4.19 -15.82 26.85
N LYS A 281 -3.18 -14.96 26.64
CA LYS A 281 -1.76 -15.32 26.72
C LYS A 281 -0.87 -14.09 26.85
N GLN A 282 0.27 -14.26 27.49
CA GLN A 282 1.41 -13.35 27.43
C GLN A 282 2.66 -14.13 27.02
N PHE A 283 3.41 -13.66 26.02
CA PHE A 283 4.57 -14.36 25.44
C PHE A 283 5.64 -13.41 24.93
N ARG A 284 6.87 -13.91 24.75
CA ARG A 284 7.98 -13.14 24.19
C ARG A 284 7.92 -13.10 22.67
N ALA A 285 8.55 -12.09 22.07
CA ALA A 285 8.65 -11.97 20.61
C ALA A 285 9.12 -13.25 19.92
N GLN A 286 10.11 -13.95 20.49
CA GLN A 286 10.67 -15.19 19.93
C GLN A 286 9.64 -16.33 19.79
N GLU A 287 8.56 -16.30 20.55
CA GLU A 287 7.53 -17.34 20.60
C GLU A 287 6.38 -17.07 19.61
N TYR A 288 6.42 -15.96 18.83
CA TYR A 288 5.28 -15.51 18.04
C TYR A 288 4.74 -16.55 17.04
N LEU A 289 5.59 -17.42 16.48
CA LEU A 289 5.19 -18.47 15.53
C LEU A 289 4.30 -19.56 16.15
N GLU A 290 4.27 -19.65 17.49
CA GLU A 290 3.37 -20.54 18.23
C GLU A 290 1.96 -19.96 18.32
N PHE A 291 1.84 -18.62 18.32
CA PHE A 291 0.59 -17.93 18.65
C PHE A 291 -0.03 -17.18 17.47
N ILE A 292 0.75 -16.78 16.46
CA ILE A 292 0.29 -16.00 15.31
C ILE A 292 0.48 -16.82 14.04
N ALA A 293 -0.57 -16.85 13.21
CA ALA A 293 -0.53 -17.41 11.86
C ALA A 293 -1.14 -16.42 10.87
N GLU A 294 -0.83 -16.60 9.58
CA GLU A 294 -1.30 -15.75 8.49
C GLU A 294 -2.14 -16.57 7.51
N HIS A 295 -3.34 -16.10 7.20
CA HIS A 295 -4.22 -16.67 6.18
C HIS A 295 -4.19 -15.82 4.90
N VAL A 296 -4.38 -16.44 3.74
CA VAL A 296 -4.38 -15.76 2.43
C VAL A 296 -5.75 -15.93 1.78
N GLU A 297 -6.26 -14.83 1.25
CA GLU A 297 -7.47 -14.83 0.43
C GLU A 297 -7.12 -14.47 -1.03
N PRO A 298 -7.86 -15.00 -2.02
CA PRO A 298 -7.53 -14.78 -3.43
C PRO A 298 -7.80 -13.36 -3.93
N TRP A 299 -8.47 -12.51 -3.15
CA TRP A 299 -8.95 -11.20 -3.54
C TRP A 299 -8.12 -10.02 -2.98
N SER A 300 -7.03 -10.29 -2.23
CA SER A 300 -6.16 -9.24 -1.66
C SER A 300 -4.73 -9.75 -1.44
N TYR A 301 -3.73 -8.88 -1.63
CA TYR A 301 -2.34 -9.24 -1.33
C TYR A 301 -1.97 -9.17 0.15
N VAL A 302 -2.74 -8.43 0.96
CA VAL A 302 -2.52 -8.44 2.41
C VAL A 302 -2.97 -9.79 2.98
N LYS A 303 -2.14 -10.38 3.83
CA LYS A 303 -2.51 -11.58 4.58
C LYS A 303 -3.31 -11.22 5.83
N PHE A 304 -4.06 -12.18 6.33
CA PHE A 304 -4.97 -12.02 7.46
C PHE A 304 -4.38 -12.74 8.67
N CYS A 305 -3.81 -11.98 9.62
CA CYS A 305 -3.29 -12.59 10.83
C CYS A 305 -4.43 -13.07 11.75
N TYR A 306 -4.20 -14.19 12.42
CA TYR A 306 -5.12 -14.75 13.41
C TYR A 306 -4.34 -15.50 14.50
N LEU A 307 -4.98 -15.72 15.65
CA LEU A 307 -4.43 -16.52 16.74
C LEU A 307 -4.38 -17.99 16.29
N LYS A 308 -3.17 -18.51 16.14
CA LYS A 308 -2.89 -19.85 15.61
C LYS A 308 -3.57 -20.96 16.43
N PRO A 309 -3.56 -20.95 17.78
CA PRO A 309 -4.37 -21.86 18.56
C PRO A 309 -5.86 -21.51 18.37
N GLY A 310 -6.62 -22.41 17.76
CA GLY A 310 -8.02 -22.20 17.35
C GLY A 310 -8.22 -22.33 15.83
N GLY A 311 -7.20 -22.00 15.04
CA GLY A 311 -7.25 -22.07 13.58
C GLY A 311 -8.02 -20.91 12.94
N TRP A 312 -7.96 -20.80 11.61
CA TRP A 312 -8.72 -19.80 10.87
C TRP A 312 -10.20 -20.20 10.79
N LYS A 313 -11.11 -19.35 11.27
CA LYS A 313 -12.57 -19.55 11.21
C LYS A 313 -13.29 -18.63 10.23
N GLY A 314 -12.55 -17.95 9.37
CA GLY A 314 -13.09 -16.91 8.49
C GLY A 314 -13.30 -15.58 9.20
N PHE A 315 -14.00 -14.67 8.53
CA PHE A 315 -14.24 -13.29 8.97
C PHE A 315 -15.37 -13.20 9.99
N THR A 316 -15.20 -13.85 11.14
CA THR A 316 -16.18 -13.88 12.24
C THR A 316 -15.61 -13.22 13.49
N GLU A 317 -16.46 -12.69 14.36
CA GLU A 317 -16.06 -12.19 15.68
C GLU A 317 -16.44 -13.17 16.80
N GLY A 318 -16.04 -12.88 18.04
CA GLY A 318 -16.33 -13.71 19.21
C GLY A 318 -15.19 -14.65 19.61
N PRO A 319 -15.40 -15.43 20.68
CA PRO A 319 -14.35 -16.22 21.34
C PRO A 319 -13.79 -17.36 20.47
N GLU A 320 -14.56 -17.89 19.53
CA GLU A 320 -14.12 -19.02 18.69
C GLU A 320 -13.32 -18.58 17.45
N SER A 321 -13.25 -17.28 17.14
CA SER A 321 -12.75 -16.78 15.85
C SER A 321 -11.22 -16.83 15.70
N GLY A 322 -10.50 -16.45 16.76
CA GLY A 322 -9.06 -16.17 16.69
C GLY A 322 -8.68 -14.86 16.00
N ILE A 323 -9.62 -14.11 15.39
CA ILE A 323 -9.35 -12.76 14.90
C ILE A 323 -9.07 -11.82 16.09
N TYR A 324 -8.03 -11.01 15.94
CA TYR A 324 -7.62 -10.01 16.90
C TYR A 324 -7.45 -8.64 16.27
N SER A 325 -7.22 -7.63 17.11
CA SER A 325 -6.85 -6.28 16.71
C SER A 325 -5.62 -5.82 17.47
N VAL A 326 -4.85 -4.93 16.85
CA VAL A 326 -3.70 -4.22 17.43
C VAL A 326 -3.90 -2.73 17.26
N ALA A 327 -3.35 -1.92 18.16
CA ALA A 327 -3.32 -0.46 18.12
C ALA A 327 -4.62 0.32 17.82
N PRO A 328 -4.63 1.60 18.19
CA PRO A 328 -4.23 2.08 19.50
C PRO A 328 -5.15 1.51 20.59
N MET A 329 -6.44 1.35 20.29
CA MET A 329 -7.43 0.87 21.25
C MET A 329 -7.09 -0.52 21.81
N ALA A 330 -6.56 -1.40 20.97
CA ALA A 330 -6.16 -2.73 21.43
C ALA A 330 -5.06 -2.68 22.50
N ARG A 331 -4.11 -1.75 22.40
CA ARG A 331 -3.04 -1.58 23.40
C ARG A 331 -3.60 -1.16 24.76
N LEU A 332 -4.57 -0.23 24.75
CA LEU A 332 -5.31 0.16 25.95
C LEU A 332 -6.12 -1.01 26.52
N ASN A 333 -6.77 -1.80 25.67
CA ASN A 333 -7.53 -2.98 26.11
C ASN A 333 -6.64 -4.06 26.74
N VAL A 334 -5.42 -4.28 26.25
CA VAL A 334 -4.53 -5.31 26.83
C VAL A 334 -3.77 -4.83 28.05
N ALA A 335 -3.48 -3.54 28.19
CA ALA A 335 -2.65 -3.02 29.27
C ALA A 335 -3.43 -2.77 30.56
N ASP A 336 -2.85 -2.96 31.73
CA ASP A 336 -3.50 -2.66 33.02
C ASP A 336 -3.54 -1.14 33.31
N GLY A 337 -2.81 -0.35 32.51
CA GLY A 337 -2.81 1.12 32.55
C GLY A 337 -1.75 1.73 31.62
N MET A 338 -1.56 3.04 31.74
CA MET A 338 -0.50 3.80 31.06
C MET A 338 0.72 3.95 31.95
N ALA A 339 1.89 4.15 31.33
CA ALA A 339 3.14 4.34 32.04
C ALA A 339 3.24 5.72 32.72
N THR A 340 2.57 6.72 32.14
CA THR A 340 2.72 8.14 32.50
C THR A 340 1.42 8.72 33.09
N PRO A 341 1.51 9.72 33.99
CA PRO A 341 0.39 10.12 34.84
C PRO A 341 -0.75 10.83 34.10
N LEU A 342 -0.46 11.74 33.16
CA LEU A 342 -1.53 12.44 32.43
C LEU A 342 -2.24 11.49 31.46
N ALA A 343 -1.47 10.62 30.79
CA ALA A 343 -2.04 9.57 29.95
C ALA A 343 -2.87 8.57 30.75
N GLN A 344 -2.47 8.23 31.98
CA GLN A 344 -3.26 7.35 32.87
C GLN A 344 -4.64 7.97 33.19
N ALA A 345 -4.69 9.27 33.50
CA ALA A 345 -5.97 9.95 33.71
C ALA A 345 -6.86 9.94 32.46
N ALA A 346 -6.25 10.15 31.27
CA ALA A 346 -6.97 10.08 30.00
C ALA A 346 -7.45 8.65 29.65
N TYR A 347 -6.66 7.63 29.99
CA TYR A 347 -7.01 6.21 29.88
C TYR A 347 -8.23 5.85 30.73
N GLU A 348 -8.25 6.29 32.00
CA GLU A 348 -9.39 6.03 32.89
C GLU A 348 -10.67 6.69 32.37
N LYS A 349 -10.56 7.93 31.90
CA LYS A 349 -11.69 8.66 31.26
C LYS A 349 -12.19 7.96 30.00
N PHE A 350 -11.30 7.43 29.17
CA PHE A 350 -11.64 6.69 27.96
C PHE A 350 -12.54 5.49 28.28
N PHE A 351 -12.16 4.66 29.26
CA PHE A 351 -12.95 3.49 29.65
C PHE A 351 -14.25 3.87 30.37
N ALA A 352 -14.20 4.88 31.25
CA ALA A 352 -15.40 5.36 31.95
C ALA A 352 -16.47 5.86 30.98
N ALA A 353 -16.07 6.56 29.90
CA ALA A 353 -17.00 7.11 28.92
C ALA A 353 -17.55 6.07 27.95
N LEU A 354 -16.83 4.97 27.69
CA LEU A 354 -17.18 3.96 26.69
C LEU A 354 -17.75 2.66 27.29
N GLY A 355 -18.20 2.71 28.55
CA GLY A 355 -18.93 1.61 29.17
C GLY A 355 -18.04 0.53 29.79
N GLY A 356 -16.77 0.82 30.05
CA GLY A 356 -15.82 -0.08 30.70
C GLY A 356 -14.87 -0.77 29.72
N LYS A 357 -14.10 -1.72 30.26
CA LYS A 357 -13.02 -2.43 29.56
C LYS A 357 -13.43 -3.90 29.34
N PRO A 358 -13.24 -4.47 28.14
CA PRO A 358 -12.67 -3.88 26.93
C PRO A 358 -13.61 -2.94 26.16
N VAL A 359 -13.04 -2.02 25.38
CA VAL A 359 -13.77 -1.21 24.40
C VAL A 359 -13.75 -1.88 23.02
N HIS A 360 -14.91 -1.91 22.35
CA HIS A 360 -15.11 -2.63 21.09
C HIS A 360 -15.34 -1.73 19.86
N HIS A 361 -15.52 -0.44 20.09
CA HIS A 361 -15.89 0.53 19.08
C HIS A 361 -14.69 0.90 18.19
N THR A 362 -14.75 0.54 16.91
CA THR A 362 -13.69 0.76 15.92
C THR A 362 -13.27 2.22 15.83
N LEU A 363 -14.23 3.14 15.84
CA LEU A 363 -13.96 4.59 15.79
C LEU A 363 -13.32 5.13 17.08
N ALA A 364 -13.40 4.40 18.21
CA ALA A 364 -12.71 4.78 19.45
C ALA A 364 -11.18 4.70 19.33
N ASN A 365 -10.65 4.07 18.27
CA ASN A 365 -9.22 4.13 17.95
C ASN A 365 -8.70 5.57 17.82
N HIS A 366 -9.51 6.52 17.37
CA HIS A 366 -9.08 7.93 17.31
C HIS A 366 -8.84 8.51 18.71
N TRP A 367 -9.70 8.22 19.68
CA TRP A 367 -9.49 8.67 21.05
C TRP A 367 -8.30 7.96 21.69
N ALA A 368 -8.22 6.63 21.55
CA ALA A 368 -7.08 5.85 22.04
C ALA A 368 -5.74 6.36 21.48
N ARG A 369 -5.71 6.80 20.21
CA ARG A 369 -4.53 7.42 19.59
C ARG A 369 -4.10 8.71 20.27
N VAL A 370 -5.05 9.55 20.68
CA VAL A 370 -4.75 10.80 21.38
C VAL A 370 -4.26 10.52 22.82
N VAL A 371 -4.78 9.47 23.48
CA VAL A 371 -4.25 8.99 24.77
C VAL A 371 -2.81 8.50 24.62
N GLU A 372 -2.50 7.74 23.57
CA GLU A 372 -1.14 7.29 23.30
C GLU A 372 -0.19 8.41 22.90
N LEU A 373 -0.68 9.42 22.18
CA LEU A 373 0.10 10.62 21.84
C LEU A 373 0.58 11.31 23.12
N LEU A 374 -0.30 11.45 24.12
CA LEU A 374 0.03 11.98 25.44
C LEU A 374 1.04 11.11 26.18
N ASN A 375 0.85 9.79 26.18
CA ASN A 375 1.81 8.85 26.78
C ASN A 375 3.19 8.93 26.13
N ALA A 376 3.25 9.00 24.80
CA ALA A 376 4.50 9.14 24.06
C ALA A 376 5.20 10.46 24.37
N ALA A 377 4.46 11.57 24.47
CA ALA A 377 5.01 12.88 24.80
C ALA A 377 5.54 12.93 26.25
N GLU A 378 4.80 12.38 27.22
CA GLU A 378 5.28 12.28 28.60
C GLU A 378 6.52 11.39 28.71
N ARG A 379 6.52 10.23 28.03
CA ARG A 379 7.66 9.33 28.01
C ARG A 379 8.89 9.94 27.35
N MET A 380 8.70 10.69 26.26
CA MET A 380 9.75 11.48 25.63
C MET A 380 10.37 12.48 26.63
N LYS A 381 9.54 13.14 27.44
CA LYS A 381 10.01 14.08 28.47
C LYS A 381 10.81 13.37 29.57
N GLU A 382 10.29 12.29 30.13
CA GLU A 382 10.97 11.49 31.16
C GLU A 382 12.38 11.07 30.70
N LEU A 383 12.49 10.54 29.48
CA LEU A 383 13.76 10.07 28.92
C LEU A 383 14.72 11.22 28.59
N ALA A 384 14.20 12.37 28.14
CA ALA A 384 15.03 13.55 27.86
C ALA A 384 15.62 14.17 29.15
N GLU A 385 14.94 14.02 30.28
CA GLU A 385 15.37 14.52 31.59
C GLU A 385 16.33 13.55 32.32
N ASP A 386 16.52 12.34 31.81
CA ASP A 386 17.40 11.33 32.40
C ASP A 386 18.90 11.72 32.25
N PRO A 387 19.66 11.87 33.35
CA PRO A 387 21.06 12.29 33.28
C PRO A 387 21.98 11.28 32.60
N GLU A 388 21.61 9.99 32.59
CA GLU A 388 22.41 8.93 31.94
C GLU A 388 22.34 9.01 30.41
N LEU A 389 21.46 9.83 29.84
CA LEU A 389 21.32 9.96 28.38
C LEU A 389 22.63 10.41 27.70
N THR A 390 23.50 11.11 28.43
CA THR A 390 24.79 11.63 27.93
C THR A 390 25.98 10.68 28.15
N ASP A 391 25.74 9.46 28.66
CA ASP A 391 26.80 8.47 28.79
C ASP A 391 27.39 8.11 27.41
N PRO A 392 28.73 8.18 27.23
CA PRO A 392 29.37 7.89 25.95
C PRO A 392 29.36 6.40 25.57
N HIS A 393 29.08 5.48 26.49
CA HIS A 393 29.09 4.04 26.27
C HIS A 393 27.79 3.56 25.59
N VAL A 394 27.62 3.93 24.33
CA VAL A 394 26.36 3.74 23.60
C VAL A 394 26.29 2.49 22.73
N ARG A 395 27.32 1.63 22.77
CA ARG A 395 27.33 0.39 21.99
C ARG A 395 28.24 -0.67 22.61
N THR A 396 27.70 -1.87 22.72
CA THR A 396 28.46 -3.11 22.94
C THR A 396 28.76 -3.74 21.59
N LEU A 397 30.02 -4.06 21.30
CA LEU A 397 30.36 -4.75 20.05
C LEU A 397 29.91 -6.21 20.13
N PRO A 398 29.18 -6.73 19.12
CA PRO A 398 28.78 -8.13 19.11
C PRO A 398 30.00 -9.05 18.95
N SER A 399 29.96 -10.21 19.61
CA SER A 399 31.03 -11.22 19.58
C SER A 399 30.54 -12.62 19.18
N GLU A 400 29.24 -12.87 19.26
CA GLU A 400 28.64 -14.16 18.92
C GLU A 400 28.37 -14.28 17.42
N LYS A 401 28.39 -15.51 16.92
CA LYS A 401 28.04 -15.80 15.52
C LYS A 401 26.52 -15.61 15.31
N PRO A 402 26.09 -14.89 14.26
CA PRO A 402 24.67 -14.69 13.98
C PRO A 402 24.02 -16.00 13.52
N LYS A 403 22.80 -16.26 13.97
CA LYS A 403 22.02 -17.45 13.57
C LYS A 403 20.55 -17.14 13.36
N GLU A 404 19.88 -16.68 14.43
CA GLU A 404 18.45 -16.35 14.42
C GLU A 404 18.17 -15.25 15.45
N GLY A 405 17.38 -14.26 15.04
CA GLY A 405 17.02 -13.11 15.88
C GLY A 405 15.64 -12.57 15.56
N VAL A 406 14.90 -12.23 16.61
CA VAL A 406 13.55 -11.66 16.52
C VAL A 406 13.50 -10.31 17.23
N GLY A 407 13.07 -9.28 16.52
CA GLY A 407 12.83 -7.95 17.05
C GLY A 407 11.35 -7.61 17.04
N VAL A 408 10.86 -7.08 18.16
CA VAL A 408 9.50 -6.55 18.27
C VAL A 408 9.50 -5.12 18.78
N VAL A 409 8.62 -4.31 18.22
CA VAL A 409 8.20 -2.99 18.73
C VAL A 409 6.71 -2.82 18.45
N GLU A 410 6.04 -1.89 19.13
CA GLU A 410 4.73 -1.41 18.70
C GLU A 410 4.92 -0.25 17.75
N ALA A 411 4.68 -0.47 16.45
CA ALA A 411 4.53 0.66 15.54
C ALA A 411 3.24 1.43 15.90
N PRO A 412 3.08 2.69 15.44
CA PRO A 412 1.87 3.47 15.68
C PRO A 412 0.57 2.71 15.34
N ARG A 413 0.66 1.82 14.35
CA ARG A 413 -0.44 1.05 13.74
C ARG A 413 -0.57 -0.39 14.26
N GLY A 414 0.28 -0.83 15.19
CA GLY A 414 0.24 -2.19 15.76
C GLY A 414 1.59 -2.84 16.00
N THR A 415 1.54 -4.03 16.59
CA THR A 415 2.73 -4.87 16.85
C THR A 415 3.46 -5.16 15.54
N LEU A 416 4.75 -4.85 15.51
CA LEU A 416 5.65 -5.05 14.37
C LEU A 416 6.74 -6.05 14.77
N ILE A 417 6.81 -7.18 14.06
CA ILE A 417 7.77 -8.25 14.30
C ILE A 417 8.68 -8.39 13.08
N HIS A 418 9.99 -8.34 13.31
CA HIS A 418 11.01 -8.67 12.32
C HIS A 418 11.74 -9.93 12.78
N HIS A 419 11.84 -10.93 11.92
CA HIS A 419 12.51 -12.19 12.22
C HIS A 419 13.49 -12.54 11.11
N TYR A 420 14.76 -12.72 11.47
CA TYR A 420 15.84 -13.04 10.56
C TYR A 420 16.55 -14.34 10.95
N GLN A 421 16.89 -15.13 9.93
CA GLN A 421 17.80 -16.27 10.03
C GLN A 421 18.97 -16.07 9.06
N THR A 422 20.19 -16.40 9.48
CA THR A 422 21.41 -16.17 8.70
C THR A 422 22.32 -17.40 8.62
N ASP A 423 23.27 -17.37 7.68
CA ASP A 423 24.49 -18.17 7.77
C ASP A 423 25.47 -17.62 8.83
N GLU A 424 26.59 -18.31 9.07
CA GLU A 424 27.60 -17.88 10.07
C GLU A 424 28.27 -16.53 9.73
N ARG A 425 28.14 -16.04 8.49
CA ARG A 425 28.67 -14.75 8.05
C ARG A 425 27.65 -13.62 8.21
N GLY A 426 26.45 -13.90 8.70
CA GLY A 426 25.39 -12.91 8.82
C GLY A 426 24.63 -12.67 7.51
N VAL A 427 24.77 -13.53 6.50
CA VAL A 427 23.98 -13.44 5.28
C VAL A 427 22.60 -14.04 5.52
N ILE A 428 21.54 -13.26 5.28
CA ILE A 428 20.14 -13.66 5.47
C ILE A 428 19.82 -14.88 4.61
N THR A 429 19.40 -15.97 5.25
CA THR A 429 18.87 -17.18 4.60
C THR A 429 17.35 -17.19 4.60
N LYS A 430 16.72 -16.60 5.63
CA LYS A 430 15.26 -16.40 5.69
C LYS A 430 14.95 -15.10 6.43
N ALA A 431 13.89 -14.45 6.00
CA ALA A 431 13.28 -13.34 6.70
C ALA A 431 11.77 -13.57 6.77
N ASN A 432 11.17 -13.21 7.90
CA ASN A 432 9.71 -13.16 8.09
C ASN A 432 9.37 -11.84 8.79
N LEU A 433 8.38 -11.13 8.30
CA LEU A 433 7.94 -9.85 8.84
C LEU A 433 6.44 -9.93 9.12
N ILE A 434 6.02 -9.72 10.36
CA ILE A 434 4.60 -9.48 10.68
C ILE A 434 4.46 -8.00 10.95
N VAL A 435 3.96 -7.28 9.95
CA VAL A 435 3.87 -5.82 9.99
C VAL A 435 2.59 -5.33 10.64
N ALA A 436 2.70 -4.21 11.34
CA ALA A 436 1.67 -3.59 12.14
C ALA A 436 0.24 -3.70 11.56
N THR A 437 -0.05 -3.04 10.44
CA THR A 437 -1.39 -3.00 9.83
C THR A 437 -1.92 -4.37 9.39
N GLN A 438 -1.04 -5.32 9.03
CA GLN A 438 -1.45 -6.66 8.61
C GLN A 438 -2.22 -7.39 9.70
N ASN A 439 -1.84 -7.18 10.96
CA ASN A 439 -2.54 -7.72 12.12
C ASN A 439 -4.02 -7.29 12.19
N ASN A 440 -4.36 -6.11 11.65
CA ASN A 440 -5.73 -5.61 11.61
C ASN A 440 -6.46 -5.93 10.30
N ALA A 441 -5.82 -6.55 9.30
CA ALA A 441 -6.40 -6.75 7.96
C ALA A 441 -7.75 -7.47 8.00
N ALA A 442 -7.88 -8.50 8.85
CA ALA A 442 -9.12 -9.26 8.97
C ALA A 442 -10.24 -8.42 9.57
N ARG A 443 -9.93 -7.70 10.65
CA ARG A 443 -10.88 -6.83 11.32
C ARG A 443 -11.27 -5.62 10.46
N MET A 444 -10.36 -5.08 9.66
CA MET A 444 -10.65 -4.01 8.67
C MET A 444 -11.64 -4.49 7.60
N ALA A 445 -11.41 -5.67 7.02
CA ALA A 445 -12.34 -6.25 6.05
C ALA A 445 -13.74 -6.44 6.66
N MET A 446 -13.81 -6.95 7.90
CA MET A 446 -15.07 -7.06 8.65
C MET A 446 -15.71 -5.69 8.91
N SER A 447 -14.93 -4.67 9.26
CA SER A 447 -15.42 -3.33 9.56
C SER A 447 -16.00 -2.65 8.32
N VAL A 448 -15.34 -2.79 7.17
CA VAL A 448 -15.84 -2.27 5.88
C VAL A 448 -17.15 -2.94 5.50
N GLU A 449 -17.24 -4.26 5.62
CA GLU A 449 -18.47 -4.99 5.31
C GLU A 449 -19.61 -4.65 6.28
N LYS A 450 -19.33 -4.58 7.59
CA LYS A 450 -20.33 -4.22 8.60
C LYS A 450 -20.83 -2.79 8.43
N ALA A 451 -19.94 -1.85 8.13
CA ALA A 451 -20.30 -0.47 7.82
C ALA A 451 -21.13 -0.37 6.53
N ALA A 452 -20.73 -1.07 5.45
CA ALA A 452 -21.48 -1.09 4.20
C ALA A 452 -22.91 -1.63 4.42
N LYS A 453 -23.05 -2.76 5.11
CA LYS A 453 -24.34 -3.36 5.48
C LYS A 453 -25.20 -2.45 6.36
N GLY A 454 -24.58 -1.70 7.27
CA GLY A 454 -25.29 -0.80 8.16
C GLY A 454 -25.72 0.54 7.54
N LEU A 455 -25.11 0.94 6.41
CA LEU A 455 -25.24 2.29 5.85
C LEU A 455 -25.88 2.33 4.45
N ILE A 456 -25.76 1.27 3.67
CA ILE A 456 -26.36 1.16 2.34
C ILE A 456 -27.65 0.35 2.47
N THR A 457 -28.77 0.95 2.05
CA THR A 457 -30.07 0.27 1.96
C THR A 457 -30.70 0.59 0.61
N ARG A 458 -31.37 -0.39 -0.01
CA ARG A 458 -32.06 -0.23 -1.31
C ARG A 458 -31.20 0.44 -2.40
N GLY A 459 -29.90 0.13 -2.43
CA GLY A 459 -28.93 0.66 -3.39
C GLY A 459 -28.68 2.17 -3.30
N GLN A 460 -29.13 2.85 -2.24
CA GLN A 460 -28.92 4.28 -2.07
C GLN A 460 -27.55 4.56 -1.45
N VAL A 461 -26.73 5.33 -2.17
CA VAL A 461 -25.35 5.66 -1.76
C VAL A 461 -25.11 7.17 -1.91
N PRO A 462 -25.63 8.01 -1.00
CA PRO A 462 -25.28 9.42 -0.97
C PRO A 462 -23.79 9.60 -0.62
N ASP A 463 -23.19 10.72 -1.04
CA ASP A 463 -21.75 11.03 -0.87
C ASP A 463 -21.21 10.81 0.56
N GLY A 464 -22.03 11.08 1.58
CA GLY A 464 -21.66 10.87 2.99
C GLY A 464 -21.50 9.40 3.38
N VAL A 465 -22.20 8.47 2.73
CA VAL A 465 -22.15 7.03 3.01
C VAL A 465 -20.83 6.42 2.59
N LEU A 466 -20.32 6.77 1.40
CA LEU A 466 -19.01 6.28 0.94
C LEU A 466 -17.90 6.66 1.93
N ASN A 467 -17.91 7.91 2.41
CA ASN A 467 -16.94 8.35 3.40
C ASN A 467 -17.07 7.63 4.74
N LYS A 468 -18.30 7.39 5.20
CA LYS A 468 -18.56 6.62 6.42
C LYS A 468 -18.04 5.18 6.28
N ILE A 469 -18.20 4.55 5.12
CA ILE A 469 -17.57 3.25 4.83
C ILE A 469 -16.04 3.36 4.91
N GLU A 470 -15.44 4.41 4.35
CA GLU A 470 -13.98 4.62 4.46
C GLU A 470 -13.53 4.90 5.91
N MET A 471 -14.34 5.58 6.75
CA MET A 471 -14.06 5.77 8.18
C MET A 471 -13.86 4.44 8.90
N ALA A 472 -14.54 3.38 8.46
CA ALA A 472 -14.44 2.05 9.04
C ALA A 472 -13.02 1.47 8.96
N PHE A 473 -12.26 1.78 7.90
CA PHE A 473 -10.85 1.39 7.83
C PHE A 473 -9.90 2.50 8.35
N ARG A 474 -10.20 3.79 8.12
CA ARG A 474 -9.30 4.90 8.51
C ARG A 474 -9.07 4.98 10.01
N ALA A 475 -10.02 4.49 10.83
CA ALA A 475 -9.87 4.40 12.28
C ALA A 475 -8.66 3.58 12.72
N TYR A 476 -8.31 2.54 11.96
CA TYR A 476 -7.15 1.68 12.20
C TYR A 476 -5.83 2.33 11.77
N ASP A 477 -5.86 3.48 11.09
CA ASP A 477 -4.68 4.14 10.51
C ASP A 477 -3.85 3.18 9.65
N PRO A 478 -4.42 2.60 8.58
CA PRO A 478 -3.68 1.59 7.82
C PRO A 478 -2.51 2.19 7.06
N CYS A 479 -1.40 1.44 7.10
CA CYS A 479 -0.26 1.58 6.20
C CYS A 479 -0.24 0.37 5.28
N HIS A 480 -0.75 0.53 4.06
CA HIS A 480 -0.81 -0.56 3.09
C HIS A 480 0.51 -0.84 2.39
N ALA A 481 1.37 0.17 2.21
CA ALA A 481 2.72 -0.11 1.71
C ALA A 481 3.50 -0.97 2.71
N CYS A 482 3.22 -0.80 4.01
CA CYS A 482 3.72 -1.71 5.04
C CYS A 482 3.17 -3.12 4.91
N ALA A 483 1.84 -3.23 4.78
CA ALA A 483 1.09 -4.47 4.96
C ALA A 483 1.36 -5.55 3.89
N THR A 484 1.88 -5.20 2.71
CA THR A 484 2.04 -6.12 1.58
C THR A 484 3.49 -6.40 1.18
N HIS A 485 4.31 -6.66 2.17
CA HIS A 485 5.74 -6.89 2.01
C HIS A 485 6.09 -8.39 1.82
N SER A 486 5.11 -9.32 1.86
CA SER A 486 5.35 -10.78 1.88
C SER A 486 4.75 -11.52 0.67
N LEU A 487 5.45 -12.56 0.19
CA LEU A 487 5.12 -13.33 -1.02
C LEU A 487 5.25 -14.84 -0.77
N PRO A 488 4.14 -15.62 -0.72
CA PRO A 488 4.19 -17.08 -0.79
C PRO A 488 3.99 -17.57 -2.24
N GLY A 489 5.07 -18.00 -2.91
CA GLY A 489 5.01 -18.68 -4.21
C GLY A 489 4.94 -17.74 -5.44
N SER A 490 5.46 -18.21 -6.58
CA SER A 490 5.59 -17.47 -7.85
C SER A 490 4.26 -16.89 -8.38
N MET A 491 4.30 -15.67 -8.92
CA MET A 491 3.12 -14.84 -9.24
C MET A 491 2.84 -14.76 -10.75
N PRO A 492 1.69 -15.29 -11.23
CA PRO A 492 0.94 -14.68 -12.33
C PRO A 492 -0.39 -14.10 -11.80
N LEU A 493 -0.82 -12.94 -12.31
CA LEU A 493 -2.13 -12.36 -11.98
C LEU A 493 -3.21 -13.08 -12.80
N ILE A 494 -3.96 -13.95 -12.15
CA ILE A 494 -5.02 -14.75 -12.76
C ILE A 494 -6.36 -14.10 -12.42
N LEU A 495 -7.00 -13.47 -13.41
CA LEU A 495 -8.37 -13.00 -13.27
C LEU A 495 -9.31 -14.18 -13.52
N ARG A 496 -9.89 -14.74 -12.45
CA ARG A 496 -10.93 -15.77 -12.54
C ARG A 496 -12.28 -15.08 -12.62
N VAL A 497 -12.96 -15.27 -13.74
CA VAL A 497 -14.39 -14.92 -13.87
C VAL A 497 -15.15 -16.07 -13.24
N LEU A 498 -15.85 -15.77 -12.14
CA LEU A 498 -16.74 -16.69 -11.47
C LEU A 498 -18.17 -16.41 -11.95
N ASP A 499 -18.96 -17.47 -12.12
CA ASP A 499 -20.39 -17.31 -12.37
C ASP A 499 -21.14 -16.96 -11.08
N HIS A 500 -22.46 -16.80 -11.19
CA HIS A 500 -23.33 -16.47 -10.06
C HIS A 500 -23.41 -17.57 -8.97
N ASN A 501 -22.79 -18.73 -9.19
CA ASN A 501 -22.68 -19.82 -8.23
C ASN A 501 -21.26 -19.93 -7.63
N GLY A 502 -20.34 -19.06 -8.03
CA GLY A 502 -18.94 -19.09 -7.59
C GLY A 502 -18.05 -20.06 -8.36
N GLU A 503 -18.54 -20.65 -9.45
CA GLU A 503 -17.78 -21.59 -10.28
C GLU A 503 -16.97 -20.84 -11.36
N PRO A 504 -15.69 -21.18 -11.59
CA PRO A 504 -14.86 -20.48 -12.55
C PRO A 504 -15.26 -20.77 -14.00
N VAL A 505 -15.76 -19.76 -14.70
CA VAL A 505 -16.22 -19.81 -16.10
C VAL A 505 -15.19 -19.30 -17.11
N ALA A 506 -14.19 -18.50 -16.69
CA ALA A 506 -13.05 -18.13 -17.52
C ALA A 506 -11.84 -17.68 -16.68
N ALA A 507 -10.64 -17.77 -17.25
CA ALA A 507 -9.42 -17.19 -16.69
C ALA A 507 -8.71 -16.32 -17.73
N LEU A 508 -8.50 -15.04 -17.42
CA LEU A 508 -7.70 -14.11 -18.22
C LEU A 508 -6.45 -13.74 -17.42
N LYS A 509 -5.30 -13.79 -18.09
CA LYS A 509 -3.98 -13.44 -17.54
C LYS A 509 -3.59 -12.07 -18.08
N ARG A 510 -3.34 -11.11 -17.19
CA ARG A 510 -2.77 -9.80 -17.53
C ARG A 510 -1.30 -9.82 -17.12
N ASP A 511 -0.42 -9.56 -18.08
CA ASP A 511 1.00 -9.36 -17.84
C ASP A 511 1.28 -7.85 -17.57
N LEU A 512 2.52 -7.51 -17.21
CA LEU A 512 2.87 -6.35 -16.37
C LEU A 512 2.80 -4.94 -17.00
N ASP A 513 2.38 -4.75 -18.26
CA ASP A 513 2.42 -3.42 -18.91
C ASP A 513 1.03 -2.76 -19.12
N GLY A 514 -0.01 -3.45 -19.63
CA GLY A 514 -1.41 -2.99 -19.74
C GLY A 514 -1.79 -1.83 -20.69
N SER A 515 -2.57 -2.07 -21.79
CA SER A 515 -3.08 -0.99 -22.68
C SER A 515 -4.28 -1.31 -23.72
N VAL A 516 -5.30 -0.43 -24.15
CA VAL A 516 -5.83 -0.01 -25.60
C VAL A 516 -6.68 1.38 -25.96
N ARG A 517 -6.11 2.45 -26.66
CA ARG A 517 -6.66 3.71 -27.35
C ARG A 517 -5.65 4.33 -28.42
N ARG A 518 -6.06 5.13 -29.46
CA ARG A 518 -5.27 5.44 -30.73
C ARG A 518 -5.25 6.92 -31.29
N SER A 519 -4.12 7.42 -31.87
CA SER A 519 -3.87 8.76 -32.53
C SER A 519 -2.95 8.69 -33.80
N VAL A 520 -2.86 9.75 -34.67
CA VAL A 520 -2.01 9.80 -35.91
C VAL A 520 -1.13 11.06 -35.97
N VAL A 521 0.18 10.92 -36.23
CA VAL A 521 1.19 12.00 -36.25
C VAL A 521 2.19 11.81 -37.40
N GLU A 522 2.52 12.86 -38.16
CA GLU A 522 3.64 12.90 -39.14
C GLU A 522 4.82 13.63 -38.49
N THR A 523 6.00 13.01 -38.49
CA THR A 523 7.16 13.55 -37.77
C THR A 523 8.48 13.07 -38.38
N ALA A 524 9.49 13.93 -38.35
CA ALA A 524 10.89 13.59 -38.67
C ALA A 524 11.78 13.61 -37.41
N GLU A 525 11.16 13.66 -36.23
CA GLU A 525 11.85 13.77 -34.95
C GLU A 525 12.65 12.48 -34.62
N THR A 526 13.79 12.66 -33.99
CA THR A 526 14.69 11.58 -33.54
C THR A 526 15.15 11.86 -32.11
N GLY A 527 15.75 10.88 -31.42
CA GLY A 527 16.27 11.11 -30.07
C GLY A 527 15.20 11.13 -28.98
N PHE A 528 15.45 11.91 -27.92
CA PHE A 528 14.55 12.03 -26.76
C PHE A 528 13.20 12.69 -27.09
N TYR A 529 13.12 13.51 -28.14
CA TYR A 529 11.87 14.14 -28.58
C TYR A 529 10.87 13.13 -29.13
N LEU A 530 11.36 12.01 -29.70
CA LEU A 530 10.51 10.91 -30.13
C LEU A 530 9.89 10.16 -28.92
N LEU A 531 10.64 10.05 -27.81
CA LEU A 531 10.14 9.41 -26.59
C LEU A 531 8.94 10.16 -25.98
N GLU A 532 8.93 11.50 -26.05
CA GLU A 532 7.81 12.32 -25.56
C GLU A 532 6.51 12.07 -26.34
N LEU A 533 6.61 11.81 -27.66
CA LEU A 533 5.45 11.47 -28.51
C LEU A 533 4.90 10.06 -28.26
N LEU A 534 5.70 9.19 -27.64
CA LEU A 534 5.33 7.82 -27.32
C LEU A 534 4.63 7.71 -25.96
N LEU A 535 4.68 8.75 -25.12
CA LEU A 535 4.10 8.69 -23.77
C LEU A 535 2.57 8.57 -23.78
N ASP A 536 2.04 7.74 -22.89
CA ASP A 536 0.61 7.41 -22.74
C ASP A 536 -0.06 6.87 -24.01
N CYS A 537 0.74 6.33 -24.92
CA CYS A 537 0.31 5.62 -26.12
C CYS A 537 0.49 4.12 -25.96
N GLU A 538 -0.38 3.37 -26.62
CA GLU A 538 -0.78 2.05 -26.13
C GLU A 538 -0.89 1.06 -27.30
N SER A 539 -1.05 1.56 -28.53
CA SER A 539 -0.69 0.85 -29.76
C SER A 539 -0.27 1.84 -30.84
N LEU A 540 0.85 1.57 -31.51
CA LEU A 540 1.51 2.43 -32.47
C LEU A 540 1.59 1.75 -33.86
N LEU A 541 1.16 2.46 -34.90
CA LEU A 541 1.33 2.09 -36.31
C LEU A 541 2.26 3.10 -36.96
N VAL A 542 3.38 2.65 -37.53
CA VAL A 542 4.38 3.49 -38.20
C VAL A 542 4.45 3.11 -39.67
N VAL A 543 4.54 4.11 -40.54
CA VAL A 543 4.64 3.94 -41.99
C VAL A 543 5.91 4.63 -42.46
N ASP A 544 6.84 3.89 -43.05
CA ASP A 544 8.14 4.43 -43.46
C ASP A 544 8.74 3.70 -44.68
N THR A 545 9.86 4.20 -45.21
CA THR A 545 10.63 3.55 -46.28
C THR A 545 11.89 2.90 -45.73
N ILE A 546 12.29 1.77 -46.31
CA ILE A 546 13.52 1.05 -45.92
C ILE A 546 14.37 0.72 -47.14
N VAL A 547 15.65 0.48 -46.92
CA VAL A 547 16.57 -0.07 -47.94
C VAL A 547 17.23 -1.31 -47.34
N SER A 548 16.70 -2.48 -47.69
CA SER A 548 17.20 -3.78 -47.25
C SER A 548 18.06 -4.47 -48.32
N GLY A 549 17.84 -4.13 -49.60
CA GLY A 549 18.51 -4.75 -50.75
C GLY A 549 18.08 -6.19 -51.02
N LYS A 550 17.08 -6.70 -50.29
CA LYS A 550 16.56 -8.08 -50.41
C LYS A 550 15.33 -8.21 -51.29
N PHE A 551 14.65 -7.09 -51.55
CA PHE A 551 13.41 -7.02 -52.31
C PHE A 551 13.50 -5.90 -53.35
N PRO A 552 12.73 -5.96 -54.44
CA PRO A 552 12.73 -4.89 -55.43
C PRO A 552 12.05 -3.62 -54.87
N PRO A 553 12.51 -2.41 -55.27
CA PRO A 553 11.87 -1.16 -54.86
C PRO A 553 10.37 -1.11 -55.18
N GLY A 554 9.57 -0.55 -54.28
CA GLY A 554 8.11 -0.50 -54.36
C GLY A 554 7.40 -1.69 -53.70
N THR A 555 8.14 -2.69 -53.20
CA THR A 555 7.56 -3.79 -52.43
C THR A 555 7.09 -3.29 -51.06
N VAL A 556 5.79 -3.44 -50.76
CA VAL A 556 5.19 -3.13 -49.45
C VAL A 556 5.28 -4.34 -48.54
N ARG A 557 5.71 -4.12 -47.30
CA ARG A 557 5.85 -5.17 -46.30
C ARG A 557 5.32 -4.69 -44.96
N LEU A 558 4.71 -5.61 -44.23
CA LEU A 558 4.41 -5.41 -42.82
C LEU A 558 5.57 -6.00 -42.01
N LEU A 559 6.23 -5.17 -41.21
CA LEU A 559 7.25 -5.59 -40.27
C LEU A 559 6.72 -5.41 -38.85
N ARG A 560 7.17 -6.29 -37.97
CA ARG A 560 7.01 -6.19 -36.52
C ARG A 560 8.32 -5.77 -35.89
N GLU A 561 8.27 -5.39 -34.63
CA GLU A 561 9.46 -5.01 -33.86
C GLU A 561 10.56 -6.09 -33.93
N GLU A 562 10.17 -7.38 -33.92
CA GLU A 562 11.08 -8.54 -34.02
C GLU A 562 11.75 -8.75 -35.39
N ASP A 563 11.17 -8.20 -36.46
CA ASP A 563 11.70 -8.37 -37.81
C ASP A 563 12.89 -7.43 -38.09
N VAL A 564 13.18 -6.50 -37.17
CA VAL A 564 14.21 -5.47 -37.30
C VAL A 564 15.26 -5.67 -36.21
N ALA A 565 16.49 -6.00 -36.60
CA ALA A 565 17.58 -6.19 -35.64
C ALA A 565 18.00 -4.84 -35.03
N THR A 566 17.99 -4.75 -33.69
CA THR A 566 18.46 -3.58 -32.94
C THR A 566 19.97 -3.45 -33.06
N ILE A 567 20.43 -2.30 -33.55
CA ILE A 567 21.85 -1.92 -33.57
C ILE A 567 22.08 -1.01 -32.36
N PRO A 568 23.11 -1.20 -31.54
CA PRO A 568 23.42 -0.24 -30.47
C PRO A 568 23.78 1.13 -31.07
N GLY A 569 22.91 2.13 -30.87
CA GLY A 569 23.22 3.52 -31.17
C GLY A 569 24.39 4.00 -30.30
N SER A 570 25.45 4.48 -30.94
CA SER A 570 26.69 4.93 -30.29
C SER A 570 26.63 6.37 -29.76
N SER A 571 25.47 7.04 -29.85
CA SER A 571 25.30 8.46 -29.50
C SER A 571 23.83 8.81 -29.15
N PRO A 572 23.60 9.73 -28.18
CA PRO A 572 22.26 10.20 -27.81
C PRO A 572 21.55 11.01 -28.91
N HIS A 573 22.27 11.46 -29.96
CA HIS A 573 21.68 12.10 -31.15
C HIS A 573 21.24 11.09 -32.24
N TYR A 574 21.49 9.79 -32.05
CA TYR A 574 21.19 8.72 -33.01
C TYR A 574 20.33 7.62 -32.36
N VAL A 575 19.43 8.01 -31.47
CA VAL A 575 18.44 7.11 -30.87
C VAL A 575 17.23 7.11 -31.80
N GLY A 576 17.02 6.01 -32.52
CA GLY A 576 15.88 5.80 -33.41
C GLY A 576 14.62 5.35 -32.64
N LEU A 577 13.55 5.02 -33.38
CA LEU A 577 12.27 4.58 -32.80
C LEU A 577 12.43 3.43 -31.80
N PHE A 578 13.26 2.45 -32.15
CA PHE A 578 13.46 1.25 -31.32
C PHE A 578 14.28 1.55 -30.08
N GLU A 579 15.32 2.38 -30.19
CA GLU A 579 16.12 2.80 -29.04
C GLU A 579 15.32 3.72 -28.10
N ALA A 580 14.44 4.58 -28.63
CA ALA A 580 13.53 5.42 -27.84
C ALA A 580 12.48 4.58 -27.09
N LEU A 581 11.85 3.60 -27.76
CA LEU A 581 10.95 2.65 -27.10
C LEU A 581 11.67 1.82 -26.02
N THR A 582 12.89 1.33 -26.33
CA THR A 582 13.73 0.59 -25.40
C THR A 582 14.05 1.44 -24.16
N LEU A 583 14.37 2.73 -24.35
CA LEU A 583 14.68 3.67 -23.26
C LEU A 583 13.46 4.05 -22.42
N GLY A 584 12.31 4.35 -23.04
CA GLY A 584 11.06 4.64 -22.35
C GLY A 584 10.59 3.48 -21.47
N ARG A 585 10.65 2.25 -21.99
CA ARG A 585 10.38 1.02 -21.23
C ARG A 585 11.38 0.82 -20.08
N ALA A 586 12.68 1.02 -20.33
CA ALA A 586 13.73 0.89 -19.30
C ALA A 586 13.57 1.90 -18.14
N LEU A 587 12.95 3.05 -18.38
CA LEU A 587 12.65 4.09 -17.38
C LEU A 587 11.26 3.96 -16.72
N MET A 588 10.49 2.91 -17.05
CA MET A 588 9.12 2.66 -16.56
C MET A 588 8.15 3.81 -16.88
N LEU A 589 8.34 4.48 -18.01
CA LEU A 589 7.39 5.45 -18.55
C LEU A 589 6.31 4.73 -19.35
N SER A 590 5.09 5.28 -19.38
CA SER A 590 3.93 4.75 -20.11
C SER A 590 4.15 4.92 -21.62
N VAL A 591 4.58 3.90 -22.38
CA VAL A 591 4.88 3.94 -23.84
C VAL A 591 4.27 2.72 -24.58
N PRO A 592 4.15 2.66 -25.93
CA PRO A 592 3.33 1.66 -26.62
C PRO A 592 3.84 0.22 -26.51
N GLU A 593 2.91 -0.69 -26.24
CA GLU A 593 3.16 -2.15 -26.16
C GLU A 593 3.08 -2.84 -27.52
N ARG A 594 2.28 -2.28 -28.43
CA ARG A 594 2.07 -2.86 -29.76
C ARG A 594 2.61 -1.90 -30.82
N LEU A 595 3.58 -2.36 -31.60
CA LEU A 595 4.13 -1.65 -32.76
C LEU A 595 3.84 -2.43 -34.04
N THR A 596 3.33 -1.75 -35.07
CA THR A 596 3.21 -2.29 -36.43
C THR A 596 3.90 -1.35 -37.40
N LEU A 597 4.76 -1.87 -38.27
CA LEU A 597 5.48 -1.09 -39.27
C LEU A 597 4.98 -1.47 -40.66
N ILE A 598 4.47 -0.51 -41.42
CA ILE A 598 4.24 -0.68 -42.85
C ILE A 598 5.43 -0.05 -43.55
N VAL A 599 6.29 -0.87 -44.13
CA VAL A 599 7.50 -0.40 -44.82
C VAL A 599 7.41 -0.58 -46.31
N VAL A 600 8.00 0.36 -47.06
CA VAL A 600 8.16 0.25 -48.51
C VAL A 600 9.63 0.18 -48.85
N GLU A 601 10.03 -0.84 -49.62
CA GLU A 601 11.42 -0.96 -50.08
C GLU A 601 11.73 0.17 -51.08
N ALA A 602 12.77 0.96 -50.79
CA ALA A 602 13.25 2.05 -51.62
C ALA A 602 14.57 1.68 -52.29
N ALA A 603 14.90 2.35 -53.40
CA ALA A 603 16.20 2.19 -54.06
C ALA A 603 17.31 2.97 -53.34
N ASP A 604 16.96 4.09 -52.71
CA ASP A 604 17.84 4.97 -51.94
C ASP A 604 17.00 5.75 -50.92
N CYS A 605 17.48 5.86 -49.68
CA CYS A 605 16.90 6.67 -48.61
C CYS A 605 17.90 7.68 -48.00
N PHE A 606 19.11 7.78 -48.55
CA PHE A 606 20.20 8.58 -47.98
C PHE A 606 20.38 9.94 -48.67
N THR A 607 19.71 10.15 -49.81
CA THR A 607 19.76 11.40 -50.55
C THR A 607 18.61 12.32 -50.15
N VAL A 608 18.94 13.47 -49.55
CA VAL A 608 17.94 14.45 -49.09
C VAL A 608 17.61 15.45 -50.20
N GLY A 609 16.30 15.74 -50.40
CA GLY A 609 15.82 16.78 -51.29
C GLY A 609 15.50 16.36 -52.74
N GLY A 610 15.51 15.05 -53.02
CA GLY A 610 15.07 14.49 -54.30
C GLY A 610 13.56 14.20 -54.36
N GLU A 611 13.04 13.93 -55.56
CA GLU A 611 11.66 13.46 -55.74
C GLU A 611 11.50 11.98 -55.36
N MET A 612 10.30 11.60 -54.90
CA MET A 612 10.01 10.22 -54.50
C MET A 612 10.15 9.25 -55.67
N HIS A 613 10.89 8.16 -55.45
CA HIS A 613 11.18 7.19 -56.50
C HIS A 613 9.88 6.59 -57.09
N PRO A 614 9.73 6.47 -58.43
CA PRO A 614 8.45 6.10 -59.06
C PRO A 614 7.83 4.79 -58.58
N ALA A 615 8.68 3.80 -58.25
CA ALA A 615 8.24 2.52 -57.71
C ALA A 615 7.63 2.63 -56.29
N VAL A 616 8.10 3.58 -55.47
CA VAL A 616 7.55 3.84 -54.13
C VAL A 616 6.23 4.61 -54.26
N THR A 617 6.16 5.58 -55.17
CA THR A 617 4.93 6.31 -55.47
C THR A 617 3.80 5.38 -55.93
N ALA A 618 4.11 4.37 -56.75
CA ALA A 618 3.14 3.38 -57.20
C ALA A 618 2.60 2.46 -56.08
N ALA A 619 3.31 2.37 -54.95
CA ALA A 619 2.96 1.51 -53.82
C ALA A 619 2.05 2.20 -52.77
N VAL A 620 1.99 3.53 -52.76
CA VAL A 620 1.26 4.34 -51.76
C VAL A 620 -0.22 3.95 -51.60
N PRO A 621 -1.00 3.69 -52.68
CA PRO A 621 -2.41 3.31 -52.52
C PRO A 621 -2.60 2.02 -51.71
N ALA A 622 -1.73 1.02 -51.93
CA ALA A 622 -1.77 -0.24 -51.19
C ALA A 622 -1.41 -0.04 -49.71
N VAL A 623 -0.43 0.83 -49.41
CA VAL A 623 -0.04 1.19 -48.03
C VAL A 623 -1.20 1.80 -47.26
N ILE A 624 -1.97 2.71 -47.89
CA ILE A 624 -3.13 3.35 -47.27
C ILE A 624 -4.24 2.33 -46.96
N GLU A 625 -4.46 1.36 -47.85
CA GLU A 625 -5.45 0.31 -47.65
C GLU A 625 -5.06 -0.62 -46.50
N PHE A 626 -3.80 -1.05 -46.44
CA PHE A 626 -3.28 -1.84 -45.33
C PHE A 626 -3.37 -1.12 -43.98
N ALA A 627 -3.04 0.16 -43.93
CA ALA A 627 -3.17 0.97 -42.71
C ALA A 627 -4.63 1.03 -42.24
N ARG A 628 -5.59 1.19 -43.17
CA ARG A 628 -7.03 1.25 -42.85
C ARG A 628 -7.58 -0.06 -42.33
N GLU A 629 -7.17 -1.20 -42.86
CA GLU A 629 -7.58 -2.52 -42.38
C GLU A 629 -7.02 -2.81 -40.98
N THR A 630 -5.72 -2.51 -40.79
CA THR A 630 -5.03 -2.67 -39.51
C THR A 630 -5.70 -1.84 -38.39
N LEU A 631 -6.31 -0.70 -38.73
CA LEU A 631 -7.02 0.16 -37.80
C LEU A 631 -8.51 -0.22 -37.57
N ARG A 632 -9.18 -0.96 -38.48
CA ARG A 632 -10.63 -1.22 -38.42
C ARG A 632 -11.04 -2.51 -37.70
N ALA A 633 -10.18 -3.52 -37.65
CA ALA A 633 -10.52 -4.79 -36.99
C ALA A 633 -10.25 -4.72 -35.48
N PRO A 634 -11.26 -4.92 -34.59
CA PRO A 634 -11.02 -5.40 -33.24
C PRO A 634 -10.72 -6.89 -33.36
N ASP A 635 -9.46 -7.19 -33.69
CA ASP A 635 -8.90 -8.51 -33.97
C ASP A 635 -9.45 -9.20 -35.25
N PRO A 636 -8.68 -9.29 -36.34
CA PRO A 636 -8.89 -10.33 -37.31
C PRO A 636 -8.31 -11.63 -36.74
N GLY A 637 -9.17 -12.40 -36.06
CA GLY A 637 -8.86 -13.79 -35.76
C GLY A 637 -8.43 -14.54 -37.03
N VAL A 638 -7.24 -15.13 -36.98
CA VAL A 638 -6.67 -16.22 -37.81
C VAL A 638 -7.33 -16.53 -39.18
N GLY A 639 -6.74 -16.01 -40.29
CA GLY A 639 -6.94 -16.46 -41.69
C GLY A 639 -8.37 -16.31 -42.27
N ALA A 640 -8.68 -16.34 -43.57
CA ALA A 640 -8.00 -16.37 -44.86
C ALA A 640 -9.13 -16.11 -45.89
N PHE A 641 -9.02 -15.16 -46.84
CA PHE A 641 -10.07 -15.02 -47.86
C PHE A 641 -9.85 -16.00 -49.01
N ALA A 642 -10.63 -17.08 -49.01
CA ALA A 642 -10.78 -18.06 -50.07
C ALA A 642 -12.13 -17.83 -50.80
N GLY A 643 -12.11 -17.87 -52.15
CA GLY A 643 -13.33 -17.81 -52.96
C GLY A 643 -13.12 -17.86 -54.49
N GLY A 644 -12.64 -19.00 -55.03
CA GLY A 644 -12.87 -19.40 -56.43
C GLY A 644 -11.65 -19.46 -57.39
N MET A 645 -11.06 -20.66 -57.50
CA MET A 645 -10.07 -21.23 -58.47
C MET A 645 -10.25 -20.88 -59.97
N PRO A 646 -9.32 -21.25 -60.92
CA PRO A 646 -8.17 -22.19 -60.85
C PRO A 646 -6.85 -21.61 -61.40
N CYS A 647 -5.65 -22.00 -60.99
CA CYS A 647 -4.98 -23.28 -61.23
C CYS A 647 -3.73 -23.24 -60.32
N ALA A 648 -3.54 -24.19 -59.42
CA ALA A 648 -2.67 -25.32 -59.71
C ALA A 648 -1.42 -24.92 -60.54
N TRP A 649 -0.36 -24.47 -59.86
CA TRP A 649 1.01 -24.71 -60.29
C TRP A 649 1.84 -25.20 -59.09
N ARG A 650 1.55 -26.44 -58.67
CA ARG A 650 2.60 -27.45 -58.43
C ARG A 650 2.45 -28.41 -59.60
N TYR A 651 3.47 -28.87 -60.33
CA TYR A 651 4.84 -29.35 -60.07
C TYR A 651 5.66 -29.09 -61.37
N PRO A 652 6.92 -29.54 -61.60
CA PRO A 652 7.85 -30.32 -60.77
C PRO A 652 9.29 -29.76 -60.75
N ASP A 653 10.18 -30.45 -60.04
CA ASP A 653 11.65 -30.35 -60.17
C ASP A 653 12.11 -30.21 -61.64
N VAL A 654 12.95 -29.22 -61.93
CA VAL A 654 14.01 -29.31 -62.96
C VAL A 654 15.18 -28.39 -62.57
N SER A 655 16.33 -29.05 -62.39
CA SER A 655 17.74 -28.59 -62.26
C SER A 655 18.15 -27.75 -61.05
#